data_AF-A0A6G1HBS2-F1
#
_entry.id   AF-A0A6G1HBS2-F1
#
_cell.length_a   1.000
_cell.length_b   1.000
_cell.length_c   1.000
_cell.angle_alpha   90.00
_cell.angle_beta   90.00
_cell.angle_gamma   90.00
#
_symmetry.space_group_name_H-M   'P 1'
#
loop_
_entity.id
_entity.type
_entity.pdbx_description
1 polymer ?
#
loop_
_entity_poly.entity_id
_entity_poly.type
_entity_poly.pdbx_seq_one_letter_code
_entity_poly.pdbx_strand_id
1 'polypeptide(L)'
;MRQFYYTVPFLASIPLLSHVSSAYQLHSNYSTADFSPDYFSIYKDRPDDCPPCFNCNLDDFQCKQFAPCSQANGRCNCPAGFGGEDCSLPLCGSLADGKERELKGDGPCQCKEGWEGINCNVCSTNDACNAMMPEGKDGVCYKQGLVVEENFQVCDITNRKILELLKEKKPQATFTCNNERKECDFQFWVDQKESFYCALDTCTYNGEVTPTQNITKYRCENAECRCIPDRMLCGADGSVDLTEWLATKITGPASFSSTWTEGGNSKDGSVFSEPNMNGLIAAMFGDESIFLNCKSGECLYATNVPGYERPVKKINTPLIAGVIAGCALFVVAVILIVWYMSRRSTRWGPIHLSDDEEDENAKLIADHKPAALYFQDVSYSLGGKQILNGVQGAVHPGELLAIMGASGAGKTTFLDILARKNKRGNVSGNFYVNGEQVLDDEFRSVIGFVDQEDTMLPTLTVHETILDSAMLRLPKEMSYQSKLQRVDDVEKQLGIYHIRQQIIGSEDGGHGRGISGGEKRRVGIACELVTSPSILFLDEPTSGLDSFNAFNVVECLVTLVKNYNRTVVFTIHQPRSNIVALFDQLILLAKGRTVYSGPFTSCQPYFDQIGYSCPPGFNIADYLIDLTMHAGTAHTPIDENASMFNRDGIHTSASSAIAIKSIPSISSVNMGPDSVGSATESLLRPKSKRKTSLKQQQDRQLFTRKKSGMDVPETPRTDDEGSIPESSVERNQQWLKLSRQHGVPPPPVSDDPDEPLPTANGTGTDLDLLVNNYATSDVAGSLHDDVNNAIHSAATANGGSVIRDTNGNVTATSGKVKGYRKVGVFGQFMILSTRTWRNLYRNPMLMLTHYAIAIVLAVFLGFLFYGLTDDIKGFQNRLGLFFFLLALFGFSTLTTLTVFATERLLFMRERAKGYYSPISYFAAKVVFDIVPLRLIPPIIMAAIVYPMTGLIPAWPEFLKFVLFLVLFNLAAAAICLFIGVIFHNGGVANLIGSLVMLFSLLFSGFLLNHESIPAAVTWLQTLSIFHYGFEGLIVNEVRTLSLIDHKYGLDIEVPGSAILSSFGFDNLALWRDCYSLAIFCGAFIVIAYVSMHVLLVERR
;
A
#
# COMPACT_ATOMS: atom_id res chain seq x y z
N MET A 1 44.34 15.40 -0.68
CA MET A 1 45.02 15.23 0.64
C MET A 1 44.51 13.94 1.27
N ARG A 2 45.18 13.39 2.30
CA ARG A 2 44.86 12.08 2.93
C ARG A 2 43.37 12.05 3.34
N GLN A 3 42.51 11.10 2.95
CA GLN A 3 42.54 9.63 2.87
C GLN A 3 42.55 8.89 4.22
N PHE A 4 41.38 8.29 4.54
CA PHE A 4 41.20 7.06 5.30
C PHE A 4 40.42 6.10 4.39
N TYR A 5 40.86 4.84 4.20
CA TYR A 5 40.21 3.90 3.28
C TYR A 5 40.42 2.41 3.67
N TYR A 6 39.35 1.73 4.11
CA TYR A 6 39.05 0.28 3.94
C TYR A 6 40.09 -0.75 4.50
N THR A 7 39.88 -2.08 4.58
CA THR A 7 38.98 -3.05 3.89
C THR A 7 38.42 -4.17 4.81
N VAL A 8 37.36 -4.86 4.37
CA VAL A 8 36.79 -6.12 4.92
C VAL A 8 37.22 -7.31 4.02
N PRO A 9 37.19 -8.59 4.49
CA PRO A 9 36.08 -9.50 4.14
C PRO A 9 35.68 -10.49 5.29
N PHE A 10 34.66 -11.36 5.32
CA PHE A 10 33.42 -11.73 4.58
C PHE A 10 33.33 -13.30 4.49
N LEU A 11 32.15 -13.89 4.79
CA LEU A 11 31.79 -15.34 4.72
C LEU A 11 32.41 -16.26 5.81
N ALA A 12 31.76 -17.31 6.35
CA ALA A 12 30.54 -18.06 5.94
C ALA A 12 29.75 -18.75 7.10
N SER A 13 28.51 -19.19 6.78
CA SER A 13 27.74 -20.35 7.33
C SER A 13 27.55 -20.60 8.86
N ILE A 14 26.36 -20.23 9.38
CA ILE A 14 25.21 -21.10 9.78
C ILE A 14 25.54 -22.57 10.18
N PRO A 15 24.98 -23.19 11.25
CA PRO A 15 23.81 -22.82 12.09
C PRO A 15 24.19 -22.63 13.60
N LEU A 16 23.50 -22.97 14.71
CA LEU A 16 22.27 -23.73 15.07
C LEU A 16 21.70 -23.23 16.45
N LEU A 17 20.73 -23.98 17.03
CA LEU A 17 19.95 -23.70 18.25
C LEU A 17 20.68 -23.94 19.59
N SER A 18 20.35 -23.15 20.62
CA SER A 18 19.83 -23.64 21.92
C SER A 18 19.49 -22.49 22.90
N HIS A 19 18.60 -22.76 23.86
CA HIS A 19 18.25 -21.83 24.94
C HIS A 19 19.40 -21.65 25.95
N VAL A 20 19.51 -20.46 26.54
CA VAL A 20 20.16 -20.28 27.84
C VAL A 20 19.08 -20.41 28.92
N SER A 21 19.10 -21.52 29.64
CA SER A 21 18.34 -21.71 30.87
C SER A 21 18.97 -20.96 32.04
N SER A 22 18.24 -20.89 33.15
CA SER A 22 18.71 -20.41 34.46
C SER A 22 19.92 -21.18 35.01
N ALA A 23 20.41 -20.70 36.16
CA ALA A 23 21.15 -21.44 37.20
C ALA A 23 22.69 -21.50 37.12
N TYR A 24 23.31 -21.02 38.20
CA TYR A 24 24.51 -21.54 38.88
C TYR A 24 25.70 -22.02 38.04
N GLN A 25 26.78 -21.22 38.02
CA GLN A 25 28.09 -21.71 38.47
C GLN A 25 29.09 -20.58 38.75
N LEU A 26 29.74 -20.65 39.92
CA LEU A 26 31.16 -20.33 40.05
C LEU A 26 31.74 -21.19 41.17
N HIS A 27 32.45 -22.26 40.78
CA HIS A 27 33.14 -23.12 41.73
C HIS A 27 34.42 -22.44 42.26
N SER A 28 34.78 -22.77 43.50
CA SER A 28 36.15 -23.16 43.78
C SER A 28 36.13 -24.46 44.59
N ASN A 29 36.96 -25.42 44.21
CA ASN A 29 37.13 -26.67 44.95
C ASN A 29 38.19 -26.45 46.04
N TYR A 30 37.95 -26.97 47.24
CA TYR A 30 39.02 -27.37 48.14
C TYR A 30 38.80 -28.82 48.61
N SER A 31 39.91 -29.53 48.75
CA SER A 31 39.96 -30.99 48.90
C SER A 31 39.82 -31.47 50.34
N THR A 32 39.23 -32.65 50.53
CA THR A 32 39.18 -33.35 51.82
C THR A 32 40.54 -33.96 52.19
N ALA A 33 41.34 -33.24 52.98
CA ALA A 33 42.46 -33.80 53.75
C ALA A 33 42.93 -32.82 54.84
N ASP A 34 42.47 -32.99 56.09
CA ASP A 34 43.31 -33.39 57.22
C ASP A 34 42.52 -33.37 58.55
N PHE A 35 43.10 -33.98 59.59
CA PHE A 35 42.46 -34.15 60.91
C PHE A 35 42.59 -32.92 61.82
N SER A 36 41.67 -32.85 62.79
CA SER A 36 41.57 -31.91 63.92
C SER A 36 42.88 -31.43 64.56
N PRO A 37 42.90 -30.19 65.10
CA PRO A 37 42.72 -30.09 66.55
C PRO A 37 41.78 -28.97 67.06
N ASP A 38 41.10 -29.27 68.17
CA ASP A 38 40.63 -28.40 69.26
C ASP A 38 40.16 -26.95 68.97
N TYR A 39 38.85 -26.80 68.73
CA TYR A 39 38.14 -25.51 68.80
C TYR A 39 38.00 -24.92 70.22
N PHE A 40 38.45 -25.63 71.27
CA PHE A 40 38.55 -25.09 72.64
C PHE A 40 39.82 -24.24 72.89
N SER A 41 40.69 -24.08 71.89
CA SER A 41 41.99 -23.41 72.02
C SER A 41 41.93 -21.87 72.16
N ILE A 42 40.80 -21.23 71.83
CA ILE A 42 40.64 -19.76 71.85
C ILE A 42 40.54 -19.18 73.28
N TYR A 43 40.25 -19.99 74.30
CA TYR A 43 40.00 -19.54 75.69
C TYR A 43 41.23 -19.04 76.48
N LYS A 44 42.41 -18.84 75.86
CA LYS A 44 43.65 -18.52 76.59
C LYS A 44 44.06 -17.04 76.64
N ASP A 45 43.57 -16.21 75.72
CA ASP A 45 43.87 -14.77 75.69
C ASP A 45 42.59 -13.94 75.88
N ARG A 46 41.80 -14.29 76.90
CA ARG A 46 40.54 -13.62 77.25
C ARG A 46 40.70 -12.77 78.51
N PRO A 47 40.37 -11.46 78.48
CA PRO A 47 40.23 -10.66 79.71
C PRO A 47 39.06 -11.19 80.58
N ASP A 48 39.25 -11.22 81.90
CA ASP A 48 38.28 -11.81 82.85
C ASP A 48 36.87 -11.16 82.81
N ASP A 49 36.78 -9.90 82.36
CA ASP A 49 35.54 -9.11 82.26
C ASP A 49 34.72 -9.33 80.96
N CYS A 50 35.10 -10.29 80.11
CA CYS A 50 34.49 -10.49 78.79
C CYS A 50 33.35 -11.55 78.80
N PRO A 51 32.07 -11.18 78.61
CA PRO A 51 30.95 -12.13 78.63
C PRO A 51 30.94 -13.04 77.38
N PRO A 52 30.47 -14.30 77.47
CA PRO A 52 30.40 -15.23 76.34
C PRO A 52 29.58 -14.68 75.15
N CYS A 53 30.06 -14.92 73.93
CA CYS A 53 29.32 -14.59 72.71
C CYS A 53 28.06 -15.45 72.63
N PHE A 54 26.94 -14.88 72.17
CA PHE A 54 25.67 -15.60 72.07
C PHE A 54 25.79 -16.79 71.10
N ASN A 55 25.40 -17.98 71.55
CA ASN A 55 25.30 -19.18 70.72
C ASN A 55 24.17 -20.08 71.24
N CYS A 56 23.03 -20.09 70.55
CA CYS A 56 21.83 -20.82 70.96
C CYS A 56 21.94 -22.37 70.94
N ASN A 57 23.11 -22.93 70.61
CA ASN A 57 23.42 -24.35 70.78
C ASN A 57 24.04 -24.68 72.15
N LEU A 58 24.14 -23.69 73.05
CA LEU A 58 24.60 -23.85 74.43
C LEU A 58 23.42 -23.61 75.39
N ASP A 59 23.28 -24.43 76.43
CA ASP A 59 22.10 -24.41 77.32
C ASP A 59 21.85 -23.06 78.02
N ASP A 60 22.91 -22.27 78.23
CA ASP A 60 22.86 -20.92 78.82
C ASP A 60 22.20 -19.86 77.90
N PHE A 61 22.06 -20.15 76.60
CA PHE A 61 21.57 -19.21 75.59
C PHE A 61 20.30 -19.73 74.89
N GLN A 62 19.14 -19.19 75.27
CA GLN A 62 17.86 -19.56 74.66
C GLN A 62 17.34 -18.49 73.70
N CYS A 63 16.82 -18.92 72.55
CA CYS A 63 16.09 -18.06 71.62
C CYS A 63 14.77 -17.58 72.24
N LYS A 64 14.49 -16.26 72.11
CA LYS A 64 13.18 -15.67 72.38
C LYS A 64 12.21 -15.96 71.23
N GLN A 65 10.93 -15.65 71.43
CA GLN A 65 9.86 -15.84 70.44
C GLN A 65 9.77 -17.27 69.88
N PHE A 66 10.17 -18.27 70.67
CA PHE A 66 10.23 -19.68 70.28
C PHE A 66 11.04 -19.94 68.98
N ALA A 67 11.90 -18.99 68.58
CA ALA A 67 12.61 -19.02 67.31
C ALA A 67 13.57 -20.22 67.22
N PRO A 68 13.58 -20.99 66.11
CA PRO A 68 14.45 -22.16 66.00
C PRO A 68 15.92 -21.75 65.87
N CYS A 69 16.77 -22.35 66.71
CA CYS A 69 18.22 -22.13 66.67
C CYS A 69 18.84 -22.71 65.38
N SER A 70 19.69 -21.93 64.72
CA SER A 70 20.47 -22.39 63.57
C SER A 70 21.75 -23.10 64.02
N GLN A 71 21.76 -24.44 63.89
CA GLN A 71 22.91 -25.29 64.22
C GLN A 71 24.20 -24.93 63.46
N ALA A 72 24.09 -24.27 62.30
CA ALA A 72 25.24 -23.93 61.46
C ALA A 72 26.01 -22.67 61.91
N ASN A 73 25.40 -21.79 62.73
CA ASN A 73 26.01 -20.51 63.10
C ASN A 73 25.65 -19.97 64.50
N GLY A 74 24.88 -20.71 65.31
CA GLY A 74 24.59 -20.31 66.70
C GLY A 74 23.60 -19.16 66.88
N ARG A 75 22.95 -18.71 65.81
CA ARG A 75 21.99 -17.60 65.85
C ARG A 75 20.55 -18.09 65.75
N CYS A 76 19.63 -17.35 66.36
CA CYS A 76 18.20 -17.65 66.31
C CYS A 76 17.57 -17.19 64.97
N ASN A 77 16.68 -17.99 64.39
CA ASN A 77 15.95 -17.61 63.17
C ASN A 77 14.67 -16.85 63.55
N CYS A 78 14.78 -15.54 63.76
CA CYS A 78 13.70 -14.73 64.32
C CYS A 78 12.43 -14.66 63.44
N PRO A 79 11.23 -14.62 64.04
CA PRO A 79 9.97 -14.39 63.33
C PRO A 79 9.87 -12.94 62.82
N ALA A 80 8.88 -12.70 61.95
CA ALA A 80 8.68 -11.41 61.27
C ALA A 80 8.54 -10.25 62.28
N GLY A 81 9.41 -9.25 62.16
CA GLY A 81 9.41 -8.07 63.04
C GLY A 81 10.26 -8.23 64.32
N PHE A 82 11.01 -9.32 64.49
CA PHE A 82 12.01 -9.49 65.56
C PHE A 82 13.42 -9.74 65.01
N GLY A 83 14.43 -9.35 65.79
CA GLY A 83 15.85 -9.44 65.45
C GLY A 83 16.75 -9.36 66.68
N GLY A 84 18.04 -9.14 66.43
CA GLY A 84 19.12 -9.42 67.41
C GLY A 84 19.66 -10.84 67.23
N GLU A 85 20.61 -11.26 68.07
CA GLU A 85 21.14 -12.63 68.00
C GLU A 85 20.21 -13.66 68.68
N ASP A 86 19.43 -13.20 69.66
CA ASP A 86 18.52 -13.98 70.51
C ASP A 86 17.02 -13.76 70.21
N CYS A 87 16.68 -12.90 69.26
CA CYS A 87 15.32 -12.46 68.91
C CYS A 87 14.56 -11.64 69.98
N SER A 88 15.25 -11.01 70.94
CA SER A 88 14.62 -10.16 71.96
C SER A 88 14.25 -8.74 71.52
N LEU A 89 14.75 -8.28 70.36
CA LEU A 89 14.60 -6.89 69.91
C LEU A 89 13.60 -6.79 68.74
N PRO A 90 12.60 -5.89 68.80
CA PRO A 90 11.71 -5.65 67.68
C PRO A 90 12.40 -4.84 66.56
N LEU A 91 11.90 -5.00 65.34
CA LEU A 91 12.39 -4.35 64.12
C LEU A 91 11.46 -3.22 63.67
N CYS A 92 12.02 -2.10 63.24
CA CYS A 92 11.29 -0.95 62.70
C CYS A 92 11.19 -1.01 61.16
N GLY A 93 10.84 0.09 60.47
CA GLY A 93 10.78 0.15 59.00
C GLY A 93 9.44 -0.35 58.42
N SER A 94 9.49 -1.31 57.50
CA SER A 94 8.31 -2.01 56.97
C SER A 94 8.54 -3.52 56.88
N LEU A 95 7.46 -4.31 56.79
CA LEU A 95 7.56 -5.75 56.55
C LEU A 95 8.22 -6.08 55.20
N ALA A 96 8.00 -5.24 54.18
CA ALA A 96 8.57 -5.40 52.84
C ALA A 96 10.10 -5.24 52.77
N ASP A 97 10.72 -4.61 53.78
CA ASP A 97 12.19 -4.53 53.90
C ASP A 97 12.81 -5.86 54.39
N GLY A 98 11.98 -6.84 54.79
CA GLY A 98 12.40 -8.20 55.12
C GLY A 98 13.48 -8.26 56.21
N LYS A 99 14.71 -8.60 55.81
CA LYS A 99 15.88 -8.73 56.70
C LYS A 99 16.77 -7.48 56.76
N GLU A 100 16.49 -6.45 55.97
CA GLU A 100 17.24 -5.18 55.96
C GLU A 100 16.68 -4.16 56.97
N ARG A 101 15.72 -4.58 57.81
CA ARG A 101 15.06 -3.76 58.81
C ARG A 101 15.99 -3.40 59.97
N GLU A 102 15.87 -2.17 60.46
CA GLU A 102 16.65 -1.66 61.58
C GLU A 102 16.12 -2.16 62.94
N LEU A 103 17.04 -2.42 63.88
CA LEU A 103 16.72 -2.75 65.27
C LEU A 103 16.19 -1.52 66.01
N LYS A 104 15.16 -1.72 66.84
CA LYS A 104 14.62 -0.65 67.70
C LYS A 104 15.65 -0.19 68.75
N GLY A 105 15.93 1.12 68.78
CA GLY A 105 16.69 1.78 69.85
C GLY A 105 15.82 2.15 71.06
N ASP A 106 16.27 3.13 71.87
CA ASP A 106 15.56 3.54 73.09
C ASP A 106 14.20 4.23 72.87
N GLY A 107 13.89 4.63 71.63
CA GLY A 107 12.65 5.31 71.24
C GLY A 107 11.58 4.38 70.65
N PRO A 108 10.37 4.90 70.35
CA PRO A 108 9.36 4.16 69.61
C PRO A 108 9.83 3.87 68.17
N CYS A 109 9.39 2.75 67.58
CA CYS A 109 9.75 2.42 66.21
C CYS A 109 9.19 3.46 65.23
N GLN A 110 10.02 3.83 64.25
CA GLN A 110 9.59 4.59 63.08
C GLN A 110 9.18 3.59 61.99
N CYS A 111 7.89 3.57 61.66
CA CYS A 111 7.35 2.76 60.57
C CYS A 111 7.32 3.58 59.27
N LYS A 112 7.50 2.91 58.12
CA LYS A 112 7.32 3.55 56.81
C LYS A 112 5.84 3.87 56.58
N GLU A 113 5.57 4.77 55.64
CA GLU A 113 4.20 5.17 55.29
C GLU A 113 3.34 3.94 54.92
N GLY A 114 2.13 3.86 55.49
CA GLY A 114 1.23 2.72 55.33
C GLY A 114 1.53 1.49 56.19
N TRP A 115 2.44 1.58 57.18
CA TRP A 115 2.71 0.53 58.17
C TRP A 115 2.52 1.04 59.61
N GLU A 116 1.98 0.18 60.48
CA GLU A 116 1.65 0.45 61.88
C GLU A 116 2.02 -0.72 62.81
N GLY A 117 1.89 -0.49 64.12
CA GLY A 117 2.15 -1.47 65.18
C GLY A 117 3.53 -1.34 65.82
N ILE A 118 3.73 -2.00 66.97
CA ILE A 118 4.97 -1.91 67.77
C ILE A 118 6.21 -2.34 66.96
N ASN A 119 6.02 -3.35 66.10
CA ASN A 119 7.04 -3.94 65.23
C ASN A 119 6.75 -3.64 63.76
N CYS A 120 6.01 -2.56 63.41
CA CYS A 120 5.72 -2.12 62.03
C CYS A 120 5.22 -3.21 61.04
N ASN A 121 4.57 -4.28 61.52
CA ASN A 121 4.10 -5.40 60.70
C ASN A 121 2.66 -5.24 60.19
N VAL A 122 1.87 -4.33 60.76
CA VAL A 122 0.44 -4.19 60.43
C VAL A 122 0.29 -3.19 59.29
N CYS A 123 -0.23 -3.62 58.14
CA CYS A 123 -0.48 -2.69 57.04
C CYS A 123 -1.62 -1.71 57.38
N SER A 124 -1.57 -0.49 56.85
CA SER A 124 -2.63 0.52 56.99
C SER A 124 -3.06 1.18 55.67
N THR A 125 -2.33 0.99 54.56
CA THR A 125 -2.75 1.39 53.20
C THR A 125 -2.50 0.26 52.20
N ASN A 126 -3.20 0.27 51.07
CA ASN A 126 -2.97 -0.71 49.99
C ASN A 126 -1.59 -0.49 49.34
N ASP A 127 -1.16 0.76 49.20
CA ASP A 127 0.12 1.10 48.57
C ASP A 127 1.35 0.56 49.31
N ALA A 128 1.25 0.40 50.64
CA ALA A 128 2.26 -0.30 51.43
C ALA A 128 2.42 -1.78 51.03
N CYS A 129 1.34 -2.45 50.62
CA CYS A 129 1.37 -3.84 50.20
C CYS A 129 1.88 -4.03 48.76
N ASN A 130 1.89 -2.99 47.90
CA ASN A 130 2.42 -3.10 46.54
C ASN A 130 3.90 -3.55 46.52
N ALA A 131 4.69 -3.18 47.53
CA ALA A 131 6.09 -3.60 47.66
C ALA A 131 6.27 -5.10 47.97
N MET A 132 5.23 -5.79 48.45
CA MET A 132 5.22 -7.25 48.67
C MET A 132 4.81 -8.03 47.40
N MET A 133 4.31 -7.35 46.35
CA MET A 133 3.79 -8.00 45.14
C MET A 133 4.87 -8.13 44.05
N PRO A 134 5.04 -9.29 43.40
CA PRO A 134 6.01 -9.51 42.32
C PRO A 134 6.02 -8.48 41.17
N GLU A 135 4.88 -7.87 40.85
CA GLU A 135 4.78 -6.82 39.81
C GLU A 135 4.81 -5.38 40.37
N GLY A 136 4.97 -5.21 41.69
CA GLY A 136 4.99 -3.91 42.37
C GLY A 136 3.63 -3.19 42.40
N LYS A 137 2.53 -3.93 42.21
CA LYS A 137 1.15 -3.42 42.03
C LYS A 137 0.09 -4.41 42.51
N ASP A 138 -1.14 -3.93 42.60
CA ASP A 138 -2.37 -4.67 42.94
C ASP A 138 -2.31 -5.41 44.30
N GLY A 139 -1.49 -4.88 45.21
CA GLY A 139 -1.49 -5.24 46.62
C GLY A 139 -2.64 -4.57 47.37
N VAL A 140 -3.30 -5.32 48.24
CA VAL A 140 -4.42 -4.87 49.06
C VAL A 140 -4.11 -5.14 50.53
N CYS A 141 -4.29 -4.12 51.36
CA CYS A 141 -4.22 -4.27 52.81
C CYS A 141 -5.57 -4.78 53.33
N TYR A 142 -5.64 -6.07 53.61
CA TYR A 142 -6.80 -6.74 54.19
C TYR A 142 -6.83 -6.49 55.70
N LYS A 143 -7.76 -5.62 56.14
CA LYS A 143 -7.88 -5.14 57.53
C LYS A 143 -8.94 -5.88 58.36
N GLN A 144 -9.28 -7.11 57.98
CA GLN A 144 -10.22 -7.93 58.72
C GLN A 144 -9.45 -8.92 59.59
N GLY A 145 -10.03 -9.27 60.75
CA GLY A 145 -9.44 -10.23 61.68
C GLY A 145 -9.57 -11.69 61.24
N LEU A 146 -9.49 -12.00 59.96
CA LEU A 146 -9.49 -13.37 59.42
C LEU A 146 -8.13 -13.61 58.75
N VAL A 147 -7.48 -14.74 59.05
CA VAL A 147 -6.19 -15.10 58.44
C VAL A 147 -6.41 -15.70 57.06
N VAL A 148 -5.70 -15.21 56.04
CA VAL A 148 -5.71 -15.81 54.69
C VAL A 148 -4.38 -16.52 54.42
N GLU A 149 -3.26 -15.85 54.70
CA GLU A 149 -1.87 -16.31 54.59
C GLU A 149 -1.15 -16.04 55.92
N GLU A 150 -1.00 -14.78 56.35
CA GLU A 150 -0.36 -14.36 57.60
C GLU A 150 -0.90 -13.00 58.09
N ASN A 151 -1.62 -12.99 59.22
CA ASN A 151 -2.36 -11.82 59.73
C ASN A 151 -1.70 -11.25 60.98
N PHE A 152 -1.33 -9.96 60.94
CA PHE A 152 -0.73 -9.24 62.07
C PHE A 152 -1.75 -8.33 62.73
N GLN A 153 -1.84 -8.39 64.06
CA GLN A 153 -2.75 -7.54 64.84
C GLN A 153 -2.00 -6.83 65.97
N VAL A 154 -2.31 -5.54 66.15
CA VAL A 154 -1.86 -4.72 67.28
C VAL A 154 -3.06 -4.22 68.07
N CYS A 155 -3.02 -4.39 69.38
CA CYS A 155 -4.14 -4.21 70.29
C CYS A 155 -3.80 -3.28 71.44
N ASP A 156 -4.69 -2.34 71.74
CA ASP A 156 -4.66 -1.58 72.98
C ASP A 156 -5.52 -2.29 74.04
N ILE A 157 -5.00 -2.45 75.26
CA ILE A 157 -5.71 -3.12 76.36
C ILE A 157 -6.69 -2.15 77.03
N THR A 158 -7.95 -2.57 77.16
CA THR A 158 -9.06 -1.71 77.63
C THR A 158 -9.54 -2.03 79.05
N ASN A 159 -9.03 -3.10 79.69
CA ASN A 159 -9.28 -3.41 81.11
C ASN A 159 -8.92 -2.23 82.02
N ARG A 160 -9.94 -1.57 82.57
CA ARG A 160 -9.80 -0.36 83.39
C ARG A 160 -8.78 -0.51 84.53
N LYS A 161 -8.77 -1.66 85.22
CA LYS A 161 -7.92 -1.86 86.41
C LYS A 161 -6.46 -2.18 86.05
N ILE A 162 -6.21 -2.74 84.87
CA ILE A 162 -4.85 -2.92 84.33
C ILE A 162 -4.26 -1.54 84.00
N LEU A 163 -5.07 -0.64 83.42
CA LEU A 163 -4.70 0.76 83.19
C LEU A 163 -4.45 1.51 84.51
N GLU A 164 -5.33 1.36 85.51
CA GLU A 164 -5.16 1.98 86.84
C GLU A 164 -3.92 1.48 87.59
N LEU A 165 -3.51 0.21 87.43
CA LEU A 165 -2.28 -0.33 88.02
C LEU A 165 -1.00 0.21 87.34
N LEU A 166 -0.99 0.28 86.01
CA LEU A 166 0.20 0.66 85.22
C LEU A 166 0.41 2.19 85.11
N LYS A 167 -0.60 2.98 85.51
CA LYS A 167 -0.56 4.45 85.59
C LYS A 167 -0.28 5.10 84.23
N GLU A 168 0.92 5.63 84.03
CA GLU A 168 1.34 6.32 82.81
C GLU A 168 1.91 5.37 81.74
N LYS A 169 2.25 4.12 82.11
CA LYS A 169 2.80 3.13 81.18
C LYS A 169 1.69 2.49 80.36
N LYS A 170 1.69 2.69 79.04
CA LYS A 170 0.65 2.13 78.15
C LYS A 170 0.76 0.60 78.04
N PRO A 171 -0.26 -0.19 78.40
CA PRO A 171 -0.33 -1.61 78.07
C PRO A 171 -0.83 -1.82 76.64
N GLN A 172 -0.17 -2.71 75.90
CA GLN A 172 -0.54 -3.12 74.56
C GLN A 172 -0.31 -4.63 74.39
N ALA A 173 -0.98 -5.24 73.42
CA ALA A 173 -0.72 -6.61 73.00
C ALA A 173 -0.50 -6.68 71.48
N THR A 174 0.25 -7.67 71.02
CA THR A 174 0.27 -8.08 69.60
C THR A 174 -0.22 -9.52 69.50
N PHE A 175 -0.98 -9.80 68.45
CA PHE A 175 -1.48 -11.12 68.12
C PHE A 175 -1.23 -11.38 66.63
N THR A 176 -0.45 -12.41 66.32
CA THR A 176 -0.05 -12.76 64.95
C THR A 176 -0.48 -14.19 64.68
N CYS A 177 -0.95 -14.52 63.48
CA CYS A 177 -1.33 -15.89 63.12
C CYS A 177 -0.93 -16.22 61.67
N ASN A 178 -0.42 -17.43 61.47
CA ASN A 178 -0.04 -17.96 60.16
C ASN A 178 -0.98 -19.10 59.72
N ASN A 179 -1.51 -19.03 58.50
CA ASN A 179 -2.49 -19.98 57.99
C ASN A 179 -1.88 -21.27 57.43
N GLU A 180 -0.63 -21.26 56.97
CA GLU A 180 0.05 -22.47 56.51
C GLU A 180 0.39 -23.38 57.71
N ARG A 181 0.97 -22.80 58.76
CA ARG A 181 1.49 -23.55 59.92
C ARG A 181 0.47 -23.87 60.99
N LYS A 182 -0.66 -23.14 61.05
CA LYS A 182 -1.65 -23.19 62.15
C LYS A 182 -1.07 -22.78 63.50
N GLU A 183 -0.13 -21.84 63.47
CA GLU A 183 0.54 -21.23 64.61
C GLU A 183 0.02 -19.80 64.82
N CYS A 184 -0.04 -19.36 66.07
CA CYS A 184 -0.26 -17.97 66.45
C CYS A 184 0.66 -17.56 67.61
N ASP A 185 1.04 -16.29 67.67
CA ASP A 185 1.80 -15.69 68.77
C ASP A 185 0.98 -14.61 69.47
N PHE A 186 0.93 -14.65 70.80
CA PHE A 186 0.37 -13.59 71.66
C PHE A 186 1.48 -12.98 72.53
N GLN A 187 1.68 -11.67 72.45
CA GLN A 187 2.77 -10.96 73.15
C GLN A 187 2.21 -9.79 73.94
N PHE A 188 2.65 -9.62 75.19
CA PHE A 188 2.20 -8.57 76.10
C PHE A 188 3.29 -7.51 76.30
N TRP A 189 2.93 -6.25 76.11
CA TRP A 189 3.85 -5.11 76.11
C TRP A 189 3.42 -4.06 77.13
N VAL A 190 4.38 -3.53 77.87
CA VAL A 190 4.20 -2.38 78.77
C VAL A 190 5.17 -1.30 78.31
N ASP A 191 4.66 -0.13 77.94
CA ASP A 191 5.47 1.00 77.44
C ASP A 191 6.35 0.61 76.24
N GLN A 192 5.76 -0.14 75.30
CA GLN A 192 6.42 -0.78 74.15
C GLN A 192 7.67 -1.62 74.48
N LYS A 193 7.80 -2.09 75.72
CA LYS A 193 8.76 -3.12 76.13
C LYS A 193 8.00 -4.40 76.40
N GLU A 194 8.39 -5.46 75.70
CA GLU A 194 7.81 -6.78 75.88
C GLU A 194 8.04 -7.28 77.30
N SER A 195 7.02 -7.97 77.83
CA SER A 195 6.97 -8.50 79.19
C SER A 195 6.97 -10.02 79.15
N PHE A 196 5.96 -10.62 78.49
CA PHE A 196 5.88 -12.05 78.22
C PHE A 196 5.33 -12.31 76.82
N TYR A 197 5.67 -13.47 76.27
CA TYR A 197 5.20 -13.95 74.97
C TYR A 197 4.71 -15.39 75.08
N CYS A 198 3.75 -15.75 74.23
CA CYS A 198 3.11 -17.05 74.19
C CYS A 198 3.02 -17.54 72.75
N ALA A 199 3.52 -18.74 72.48
CA ALA A 199 3.21 -19.46 71.24
C ALA A 199 1.94 -20.28 71.44
N LEU A 200 1.13 -20.37 70.40
CA LEU A 200 -0.10 -21.14 70.33
C LEU A 200 -0.07 -22.00 69.07
N ASP A 201 -0.42 -23.27 69.18
CA ASP A 201 -0.40 -24.22 68.06
C ASP A 201 -1.78 -24.84 67.80
N THR A 202 -1.86 -25.62 66.73
CA THR A 202 -3.08 -26.35 66.34
C THR A 202 -4.27 -25.40 66.18
N CYS A 203 -3.99 -24.19 65.68
CA CYS A 203 -4.96 -23.10 65.63
C CYS A 203 -5.99 -23.26 64.50
N THR A 204 -7.24 -22.92 64.82
CA THR A 204 -8.38 -22.90 63.90
C THR A 204 -8.98 -21.49 63.85
N TYR A 205 -9.35 -21.06 62.64
CA TYR A 205 -9.83 -19.70 62.35
C TYR A 205 -11.21 -19.76 61.70
N ASN A 206 -12.16 -18.95 62.16
CA ASN A 206 -13.50 -18.84 61.59
C ASN A 206 -13.97 -17.39 61.47
N GLY A 207 -14.63 -17.07 60.36
CA GLY A 207 -15.23 -15.77 60.08
C GLY A 207 -16.74 -15.89 59.87
N GLU A 208 -17.52 -15.24 60.74
CA GLU A 208 -18.98 -15.15 60.67
C GLU A 208 -19.37 -13.73 60.28
N VAL A 209 -19.69 -13.54 59.00
CA VAL A 209 -20.21 -12.26 58.46
C VAL A 209 -21.73 -12.27 58.55
N THR A 210 -22.30 -11.30 59.25
CA THR A 210 -23.74 -11.05 59.31
C THR A 210 -24.06 -9.66 58.75
N PRO A 211 -25.31 -9.34 58.36
CA PRO A 211 -25.66 -8.05 57.75
C PRO A 211 -25.46 -6.79 58.62
N THR A 212 -25.02 -6.95 59.88
CA THR A 212 -24.73 -5.84 60.80
C THR A 212 -23.45 -6.02 61.61
N GLN A 213 -22.90 -7.23 61.71
CA GLN A 213 -21.72 -7.55 62.52
C GLN A 213 -20.77 -8.51 61.80
N ASN A 214 -19.48 -8.19 61.82
CA ASN A 214 -18.39 -9.09 61.46
C ASN A 214 -17.81 -9.70 62.73
N ILE A 215 -17.83 -11.03 62.82
CA ILE A 215 -17.33 -11.77 63.98
C ILE A 215 -16.21 -12.70 63.52
N THR A 216 -15.07 -12.64 64.20
CA THR A 216 -13.91 -13.47 63.92
C THR A 216 -13.54 -14.25 65.19
N LYS A 217 -13.22 -15.54 65.03
CA LYS A 217 -12.98 -16.47 66.14
C LYS A 217 -11.75 -17.32 65.84
N TYR A 218 -10.84 -17.34 66.80
CA TYR A 218 -9.61 -18.11 66.81
C TYR A 218 -9.67 -19.08 67.99
N ARG A 219 -9.26 -20.33 67.77
CA ARG A 219 -9.15 -21.34 68.82
C ARG A 219 -7.93 -22.21 68.57
N CYS A 220 -7.00 -22.21 69.52
CA CYS A 220 -5.78 -23.01 69.51
C CYS A 220 -5.87 -24.05 70.64
N GLU A 221 -5.39 -25.27 70.39
CA GLU A 221 -5.57 -26.37 71.36
C GLU A 221 -4.54 -26.30 72.47
N ASN A 222 -3.28 -25.99 72.15
CA ASN A 222 -2.19 -25.78 73.11
C ASN A 222 -1.72 -24.31 73.14
N ALA A 223 -1.09 -23.91 74.23
CA ALA A 223 -0.37 -22.65 74.37
C ALA A 223 0.77 -22.79 75.38
N GLU A 224 1.97 -22.27 75.06
CA GLU A 224 3.13 -22.19 75.97
C GLU A 224 3.56 -20.72 76.12
N CYS A 225 3.75 -20.24 77.34
CA CYS A 225 4.11 -18.85 77.63
C CYS A 225 5.44 -18.72 78.41
N ARG A 226 6.22 -17.68 78.10
CA ARG A 226 7.51 -17.38 78.75
C ARG A 226 7.64 -15.89 79.08
N CYS A 227 8.15 -15.59 80.29
CA CYS A 227 8.53 -14.24 80.71
C CYS A 227 9.89 -13.82 80.11
N ILE A 228 10.08 -12.51 79.95
CA ILE A 228 11.39 -11.89 79.77
C ILE A 228 11.82 -11.33 81.13
N PRO A 229 12.97 -11.75 81.69
CA PRO A 229 13.42 -11.30 83.01
C PRO A 229 13.68 -9.79 83.05
N ASP A 230 13.64 -9.22 84.24
CA ASP A 230 13.81 -7.79 84.53
C ASP A 230 12.79 -6.89 83.81
N ARG A 231 11.60 -7.43 83.48
CA ARG A 231 10.48 -6.69 82.88
C ARG A 231 9.30 -6.58 83.84
N MET A 232 8.44 -5.59 83.56
CA MET A 232 7.16 -5.46 84.27
C MET A 232 6.36 -6.75 84.14
N LEU A 233 5.78 -7.23 85.24
CA LEU A 233 5.10 -8.54 85.34
C LEU A 233 6.04 -9.78 85.32
N CYS A 234 7.36 -9.57 85.21
CA CYS A 234 8.39 -10.60 85.06
C CYS A 234 9.68 -10.22 85.82
N GLY A 235 9.54 -9.94 87.12
CA GLY A 235 10.66 -9.73 88.04
C GLY A 235 11.17 -8.29 88.22
N ALA A 236 10.74 -7.30 87.41
CA ALA A 236 11.20 -5.92 87.60
C ALA A 236 10.73 -5.30 88.93
N ASP A 237 11.59 -4.49 89.54
CA ASP A 237 11.36 -3.76 90.79
C ASP A 237 9.99 -3.06 90.83
N GLY A 238 9.21 -3.37 91.86
CA GLY A 238 7.86 -2.81 92.06
C GLY A 238 6.75 -3.45 91.21
N SER A 239 7.01 -4.57 90.55
CA SER A 239 5.99 -5.37 89.85
C SER A 239 5.83 -6.79 90.46
N VAL A 240 4.72 -7.46 90.14
CA VAL A 240 4.49 -8.87 90.48
C VAL A 240 5.31 -9.72 89.50
N ASP A 241 5.99 -10.77 89.94
CA ASP A 241 6.62 -11.73 89.04
C ASP A 241 5.66 -12.87 88.70
N LEU A 242 5.44 -13.12 87.40
CA LEU A 242 4.61 -14.20 86.88
C LEU A 242 5.43 -15.33 86.23
N THR A 243 6.76 -15.29 86.28
CA THR A 243 7.66 -16.18 85.52
C THR A 243 7.38 -17.67 85.72
N GLU A 244 7.34 -18.16 86.97
CA GLU A 244 7.04 -19.57 87.27
C GLU A 244 5.58 -19.93 86.94
N TRP A 245 4.65 -18.98 87.07
CA TRP A 245 3.23 -19.20 86.86
C TRP A 245 2.89 -19.37 85.36
N LEU A 246 3.38 -18.47 84.50
CA LEU A 246 3.17 -18.53 83.05
C LEU A 246 3.72 -19.82 82.43
N ALA A 247 4.90 -20.26 82.89
CA ALA A 247 5.56 -21.46 82.38
C ALA A 247 4.94 -22.78 82.87
N THR A 248 4.05 -22.77 83.88
CA THR A 248 3.51 -24.01 84.50
C THR A 248 1.98 -24.10 84.56
N LYS A 249 1.25 -23.02 84.27
CA LYS A 249 -0.22 -22.96 84.35
C LYS A 249 -0.94 -22.70 83.04
N ILE A 250 -0.24 -22.24 82.01
CA ILE A 250 -0.84 -22.08 80.69
C ILE A 250 -0.49 -23.30 79.85
N THR A 251 -1.54 -24.01 79.41
CA THR A 251 -1.44 -25.19 78.53
C THR A 251 -2.45 -25.15 77.38
N GLY A 252 -3.30 -24.14 77.32
CA GLY A 252 -4.50 -24.13 76.47
C GLY A 252 -5.67 -24.97 77.02
N PRO A 253 -6.82 -25.00 76.32
CA PRO A 253 -7.07 -24.34 75.03
C PRO A 253 -7.27 -22.83 75.20
N ALA A 254 -6.69 -22.07 74.28
CA ALA A 254 -6.78 -20.62 74.26
C ALA A 254 -7.66 -20.14 73.09
N SER A 255 -8.30 -19.00 73.28
CA SER A 255 -9.24 -18.42 72.32
C SER A 255 -9.07 -16.92 72.21
N PHE A 256 -9.15 -16.42 70.98
CA PHE A 256 -9.20 -14.99 70.68
C PHE A 256 -10.41 -14.73 69.79
N SER A 257 -11.21 -13.73 70.08
CA SER A 257 -12.33 -13.34 69.22
C SER A 257 -12.39 -11.84 69.05
N SER A 258 -12.81 -11.37 67.88
CA SER A 258 -12.99 -9.94 67.61
C SER A 258 -14.33 -9.71 66.91
N THR A 259 -15.12 -8.80 67.48
CA THR A 259 -16.47 -8.45 67.04
C THR A 259 -16.54 -6.97 66.67
N TRP A 260 -17.02 -6.69 65.47
CA TRP A 260 -17.16 -5.33 64.94
C TRP A 260 -18.57 -5.12 64.35
N THR A 261 -19.26 -4.07 64.78
CA THR A 261 -20.60 -3.71 64.33
C THR A 261 -20.54 -2.52 63.38
N GLU A 262 -21.24 -2.56 62.25
CA GLU A 262 -21.35 -1.40 61.37
C GLU A 262 -22.12 -0.27 62.08
N GLY A 263 -21.45 0.86 62.30
CA GLY A 263 -21.95 1.98 63.10
C GLY A 263 -21.39 2.09 64.53
N GLY A 264 -20.69 1.06 65.03
CA GLY A 264 -19.98 1.06 66.31
C GLY A 264 -20.87 0.81 67.53
N ASN A 265 -20.64 -0.31 68.22
CA ASN A 265 -21.39 -0.75 69.39
C ASN A 265 -20.50 -0.70 70.66
N SER A 266 -21.09 -0.49 71.84
CA SER A 266 -20.37 -0.57 73.12
C SER A 266 -19.94 -1.99 73.51
N LYS A 267 -20.30 -2.98 72.69
CA LYS A 267 -19.84 -4.37 72.76
C LYS A 267 -18.82 -4.74 71.68
N ASP A 268 -18.42 -3.81 70.83
CA ASP A 268 -17.36 -4.06 69.86
C ASP A 268 -15.98 -4.04 70.53
N GLY A 269 -15.06 -4.83 69.98
CA GLY A 269 -13.74 -5.05 70.55
C GLY A 269 -13.27 -6.48 70.33
N SER A 270 -12.15 -6.82 70.96
CA SER A 270 -11.55 -8.14 70.91
C SER A 270 -11.33 -8.69 72.31
N VAL A 271 -11.34 -10.01 72.46
CA VAL A 271 -11.20 -10.70 73.74
C VAL A 271 -10.18 -11.82 73.60
N PHE A 272 -9.15 -11.83 74.45
CA PHE A 272 -8.27 -12.99 74.65
C PHE A 272 -8.67 -13.73 75.92
N SER A 273 -8.85 -15.05 75.81
CA SER A 273 -9.43 -15.89 76.86
C SER A 273 -8.77 -17.27 76.89
N GLU A 274 -8.11 -17.57 78.02
CA GLU A 274 -7.58 -18.88 78.40
C GLU A 274 -7.99 -19.17 79.85
N PRO A 275 -8.44 -20.39 80.22
CA PRO A 275 -9.05 -20.66 81.53
C PRO A 275 -8.22 -20.24 82.76
N ASN A 276 -6.91 -20.49 82.77
CA ASN A 276 -6.05 -20.19 83.92
C ASN A 276 -5.72 -18.69 84.01
N MET A 277 -5.46 -18.05 82.88
CA MET A 277 -5.27 -16.60 82.74
C MET A 277 -6.52 -15.84 83.16
N ASN A 278 -7.71 -16.26 82.71
CA ASN A 278 -8.98 -15.68 83.15
C ASN A 278 -9.17 -15.83 84.67
N GLY A 279 -8.76 -16.97 85.25
CA GLY A 279 -8.75 -17.19 86.70
C GLY A 279 -7.82 -16.23 87.45
N LEU A 280 -6.61 -16.01 86.93
CA LEU A 280 -5.66 -15.03 87.49
C LEU A 280 -6.19 -13.60 87.36
N ILE A 281 -6.77 -13.24 86.21
CA ILE A 281 -7.35 -11.91 85.96
C ILE A 281 -8.56 -11.68 86.87
N ALA A 282 -9.43 -12.67 87.05
CA ALA A 282 -10.55 -12.57 87.99
C ALA A 282 -10.09 -12.45 89.46
N ALA A 283 -8.96 -13.06 89.83
CA ALA A 283 -8.41 -12.98 91.18
C ALA A 283 -7.64 -11.66 91.47
N MET A 284 -6.83 -11.19 90.52
CA MET A 284 -5.97 -10.00 90.68
C MET A 284 -6.64 -8.69 90.27
N PHE A 285 -7.46 -8.74 89.22
CA PHE A 285 -8.14 -7.58 88.65
C PHE A 285 -9.66 -7.67 88.82
N GLY A 286 -10.27 -8.86 88.88
CA GLY A 286 -11.74 -8.99 88.97
C GLY A 286 -12.45 -8.55 87.69
N ASP A 287 -11.84 -8.80 86.54
CA ASP A 287 -12.44 -8.76 85.21
C ASP A 287 -12.47 -10.21 84.67
N GLU A 288 -13.35 -10.56 83.72
CA GLU A 288 -13.53 -11.96 83.28
C GLU A 288 -12.44 -12.48 82.32
N SER A 289 -11.78 -11.58 81.58
CA SER A 289 -10.79 -11.88 80.54
C SER A 289 -10.01 -10.61 80.13
N ILE A 290 -9.10 -10.71 79.16
CA ILE A 290 -8.41 -9.53 78.59
C ILE A 290 -9.29 -8.93 77.48
N PHE A 291 -9.81 -7.73 77.74
CA PHE A 291 -10.49 -6.89 76.76
C PHE A 291 -9.48 -6.04 76.00
N LEU A 292 -9.60 -6.05 74.67
CA LEU A 292 -8.66 -5.50 73.72
C LEU A 292 -9.41 -4.66 72.66
N ASN A 293 -8.72 -3.71 72.05
CA ASN A 293 -9.16 -3.02 70.85
C ASN A 293 -8.07 -3.18 69.78
N CYS A 294 -8.28 -4.09 68.82
CA CYS A 294 -7.27 -4.53 67.87
C CYS A 294 -7.45 -3.95 66.47
N LYS A 295 -6.34 -3.52 65.86
CA LYS A 295 -6.20 -3.30 64.41
C LYS A 295 -5.53 -4.53 63.80
N SER A 296 -6.18 -5.15 62.81
CA SER A 296 -5.60 -6.21 61.97
C SER A 296 -5.14 -5.64 60.62
N GLY A 297 -4.13 -6.26 60.02
CA GLY A 297 -3.61 -5.88 58.71
C GLY A 297 -2.74 -6.98 58.11
N GLU A 298 -3.11 -7.40 56.91
CA GLU A 298 -2.49 -8.47 56.12
C GLU A 298 -2.36 -8.01 54.66
N CYS A 299 -1.21 -8.27 54.01
CA CYS A 299 -0.98 -7.84 52.62
C CYS A 299 -1.26 -8.98 51.64
N LEU A 300 -2.34 -8.87 50.88
CA LEU A 300 -2.78 -9.85 49.89
C LEU A 300 -2.71 -9.30 48.47
N TYR A 301 -2.62 -10.17 47.47
CA TYR A 301 -3.01 -9.82 46.10
C TYR A 301 -4.51 -9.50 46.06
N ALA A 302 -4.92 -8.55 45.21
CA ALA A 302 -6.34 -8.20 45.02
C ALA A 302 -7.25 -9.41 44.69
N THR A 303 -6.70 -10.45 44.05
CA THR A 303 -7.41 -11.71 43.75
C THR A 303 -7.61 -12.63 44.94
N ASN A 304 -6.77 -12.53 45.98
CA ASN A 304 -6.78 -13.42 47.14
C ASN A 304 -7.70 -12.92 48.26
N VAL A 305 -8.25 -11.71 48.12
CA VAL A 305 -9.17 -11.09 49.09
C VAL A 305 -10.48 -11.90 49.15
N PRO A 306 -10.90 -12.39 50.33
CA PRO A 306 -12.15 -13.14 50.48
C PRO A 306 -13.37 -12.35 49.96
N GLY A 307 -14.10 -12.93 49.01
CA GLY A 307 -15.25 -12.29 48.37
C GLY A 307 -14.93 -11.48 47.10
N TYR A 308 -13.72 -11.57 46.55
CA TYR A 308 -13.37 -10.94 45.26
C TYR A 308 -14.07 -11.62 44.07
N GLU A 309 -14.99 -10.91 43.42
CA GLU A 309 -15.53 -11.26 42.10
C GLU A 309 -14.81 -10.48 41.00
N ARG A 310 -14.27 -11.17 39.96
CA ARG A 310 -13.64 -10.49 38.81
C ARG A 310 -14.69 -9.64 38.06
N PRO A 311 -14.38 -8.39 37.69
CA PRO A 311 -15.32 -7.52 36.99
C PRO A 311 -15.58 -8.02 35.56
N VAL A 312 -16.73 -8.68 35.36
CA VAL A 312 -17.16 -9.21 34.06
C VAL A 312 -17.19 -8.10 33.00
N LYS A 313 -16.62 -8.36 31.81
CA LYS A 313 -16.59 -7.43 30.66
C LYS A 313 -18.00 -7.03 30.22
N LYS A 314 -18.54 -5.92 30.76
CA LYS A 314 -19.84 -5.38 30.35
C LYS A 314 -19.72 -4.76 28.95
N ILE A 315 -20.24 -5.48 27.95
CA ILE A 315 -20.26 -5.04 26.54
C ILE A 315 -21.11 -3.77 26.44
N ASN A 316 -20.46 -2.63 26.19
CA ASN A 316 -21.12 -1.33 26.04
C ASN A 316 -21.82 -1.21 24.68
N THR A 317 -22.96 -1.88 24.54
CA THR A 317 -23.88 -1.78 23.39
C THR A 317 -24.17 -0.34 22.91
N PRO A 318 -24.37 0.70 23.76
CA PRO A 318 -24.53 2.07 23.26
C PRO A 318 -23.27 2.64 22.63
N LEU A 319 -22.07 2.23 23.06
CA LEU A 319 -20.80 2.66 22.46
C LEU A 319 -20.60 2.00 21.09
N ILE A 320 -20.94 0.71 20.95
CA ILE A 320 -20.93 0.00 19.66
C ILE A 320 -21.91 0.68 18.68
N ALA A 321 -23.14 0.95 19.10
CA ALA A 321 -24.12 1.67 18.29
C ALA A 321 -23.65 3.09 17.92
N GLY A 322 -23.03 3.81 18.85
CA GLY A 322 -22.44 5.13 18.62
C GLY A 322 -21.29 5.13 17.62
N VAL A 323 -20.41 4.12 17.65
CA VAL A 323 -19.32 3.96 16.69
C VAL A 323 -19.85 3.59 15.30
N ILE A 324 -20.81 2.67 15.19
CA ILE A 324 -21.44 2.33 13.90
C ILE A 324 -22.15 3.55 13.30
N ALA A 325 -22.92 4.29 14.09
CA ALA A 325 -23.58 5.52 13.66
C ALA A 325 -22.56 6.63 13.29
N GLY A 326 -21.47 6.74 14.04
CA GLY A 326 -20.36 7.67 13.77
C GLY A 326 -19.63 7.34 12.47
N CYS A 327 -19.33 6.07 12.20
CA CYS A 327 -18.75 5.62 10.94
C CYS A 327 -19.71 5.83 9.76
N ALA A 328 -21.00 5.55 9.92
CA ALA A 328 -22.01 5.82 8.90
C ALA A 328 -22.13 7.33 8.61
N LEU A 329 -22.18 8.18 9.64
CA LEU A 329 -22.17 9.64 9.49
C LEU A 329 -20.87 10.16 8.88
N PHE A 330 -19.71 9.59 9.23
CA PHE A 330 -18.44 9.94 8.61
C PHE A 330 -18.41 9.59 7.12
N VAL A 331 -18.93 8.42 6.74
CA VAL A 331 -19.03 8.00 5.33
C VAL A 331 -20.01 8.89 4.56
N VAL A 332 -21.16 9.22 5.13
CA VAL A 332 -22.10 10.20 4.55
C VAL A 332 -21.46 11.59 4.45
N ALA A 333 -20.71 12.03 5.46
CA ALA A 333 -20.00 13.31 5.44
C ALA A 333 -18.88 13.33 4.39
N VAL A 334 -18.11 12.24 4.23
CA VAL A 334 -17.10 12.10 3.16
C VAL A 334 -17.78 12.10 1.79
N ILE A 335 -18.89 11.40 1.61
CA ILE A 335 -19.67 11.42 0.35
C ILE A 335 -20.19 12.84 0.08
N LEU A 336 -20.72 13.55 1.08
CA LEU A 336 -21.20 14.92 0.95
C LEU A 336 -20.08 15.93 0.71
N ILE A 337 -18.91 15.78 1.33
CA ILE A 337 -17.72 16.62 1.12
C ILE A 337 -17.15 16.37 -0.28
N VAL A 338 -17.04 15.11 -0.70
CA VAL A 338 -16.62 14.73 -2.07
C VAL A 338 -17.61 15.29 -3.08
N TRP A 339 -18.92 15.17 -2.87
CA TRP A 339 -19.97 15.73 -3.75
C TRP A 339 -19.97 17.27 -3.78
N TYR A 340 -19.78 17.91 -2.62
CA TYR A 340 -19.72 19.37 -2.48
C TYR A 340 -18.48 19.94 -3.18
N MET A 341 -17.30 19.36 -2.95
CA MET A 341 -16.06 19.72 -3.65
C MET A 341 -16.14 19.40 -5.15
N SER A 342 -16.86 18.34 -5.54
CA SER A 342 -16.99 17.93 -6.95
C SER A 342 -17.85 18.91 -7.74
N ARG A 343 -18.88 19.47 -7.10
CA ARG A 343 -19.67 20.59 -7.64
C ARG A 343 -18.94 21.94 -7.51
N ARG A 344 -18.08 22.10 -6.50
CA ARG A 344 -17.32 23.34 -6.26
C ARG A 344 -16.02 23.36 -7.07
N SER A 345 -16.16 23.49 -8.39
CA SER A 345 -15.06 23.91 -9.27
C SER A 345 -14.38 25.16 -8.68
N THR A 346 -13.10 25.02 -8.32
CA THR A 346 -12.32 26.08 -7.69
C THR A 346 -11.94 27.13 -8.74
N ARG A 347 -12.87 28.07 -8.98
CA ARG A 347 -12.57 29.37 -9.58
C ARG A 347 -11.62 30.15 -8.65
N TRP A 348 -10.32 29.88 -8.75
CA TRP A 348 -9.34 30.95 -8.55
C TRP A 348 -9.57 31.97 -9.67
N GLY A 349 -9.84 33.22 -9.29
CA GLY A 349 -10.06 34.29 -10.24
C GLY A 349 -8.74 34.63 -10.96
N PRO A 350 -8.80 35.23 -12.17
CA PRO A 350 -7.62 35.75 -12.82
C PRO A 350 -7.00 36.83 -11.94
N ILE A 351 -5.77 36.61 -11.47
CA ILE A 351 -4.98 37.65 -10.83
C ILE A 351 -4.41 38.50 -11.95
N HIS A 352 -4.88 39.74 -12.07
CA HIS A 352 -4.31 40.71 -12.98
C HIS A 352 -2.94 41.12 -12.46
N LEU A 353 -1.90 40.93 -13.27
CA LEU A 353 -0.57 41.50 -13.06
C LEU A 353 -0.29 42.53 -14.17
N SER A 354 0.77 43.30 -14.00
CA SER A 354 1.06 44.49 -14.81
C SER A 354 1.76 44.16 -16.13
N ASP A 355 1.41 44.94 -17.15
CA ASP A 355 1.80 44.83 -18.56
C ASP A 355 3.32 44.66 -18.77
N ASP A 356 4.15 45.22 -17.87
CA ASP A 356 5.62 45.10 -17.90
C ASP A 356 6.14 43.64 -17.87
N GLU A 357 5.41 42.69 -17.28
CA GLU A 357 5.81 41.26 -17.29
C GLU A 357 5.44 40.55 -18.60
N GLU A 358 4.47 41.02 -19.38
CA GLU A 358 4.09 40.37 -20.63
C GLU A 358 5.19 40.50 -21.68
N ASP A 359 5.89 41.63 -21.72
CA ASP A 359 6.83 41.98 -22.79
C ASP A 359 8.20 41.26 -22.67
N GLU A 360 8.61 40.83 -21.47
CA GLU A 360 9.77 39.92 -21.30
C GLU A 360 9.37 38.45 -21.53
N ASN A 361 8.18 38.02 -21.06
CA ASN A 361 7.70 36.66 -21.32
C ASN A 361 7.42 36.44 -22.82
N ALA A 362 6.91 37.45 -23.54
CA ALA A 362 6.74 37.41 -24.98
C ALA A 362 8.09 37.18 -25.71
N LYS A 363 9.18 37.83 -25.25
CA LYS A 363 10.53 37.64 -25.81
C LYS A 363 11.13 36.25 -25.52
N LEU A 364 10.62 35.53 -24.51
CA LEU A 364 10.92 34.10 -24.26
C LEU A 364 10.05 33.13 -25.07
N ILE A 365 9.01 33.62 -25.76
CA ILE A 365 8.02 32.84 -26.52
C ILE A 365 8.11 33.13 -28.03
N ALA A 366 8.70 34.27 -28.42
CA ALA A 366 8.84 34.73 -29.80
C ALA A 366 9.67 33.77 -30.67
N ASP A 367 9.21 33.62 -31.92
CA ASP A 367 9.85 32.91 -33.03
C ASP A 367 10.46 31.53 -32.72
N HIS A 368 9.59 30.52 -32.87
CA HIS A 368 10.03 29.33 -33.58
C HIS A 368 10.68 29.75 -34.91
N LYS A 369 11.91 29.31 -35.18
CA LYS A 369 12.59 29.69 -36.42
C LYS A 369 12.06 28.84 -37.58
N PRO A 370 11.60 29.44 -38.68
CA PRO A 370 11.23 28.67 -39.88
C PRO A 370 12.37 27.71 -40.29
N ALA A 371 12.02 26.45 -40.56
CA ALA A 371 12.98 25.37 -40.69
C ALA A 371 12.66 24.45 -41.88
N ALA A 372 13.40 24.62 -42.97
CA ALA A 372 13.39 23.71 -44.10
C ALA A 372 14.05 22.38 -43.71
N LEU A 373 13.51 21.27 -44.20
CA LEU A 373 14.03 19.91 -43.98
C LEU A 373 14.42 19.30 -45.32
N TYR A 374 15.69 18.92 -45.46
CA TYR A 374 16.23 18.25 -46.65
C TYR A 374 16.84 16.91 -46.27
N PHE A 375 16.72 15.90 -47.14
CA PHE A 375 17.28 14.57 -46.91
C PHE A 375 17.73 13.90 -48.20
N GLN A 376 18.88 13.22 -48.12
CA GLN A 376 19.55 12.56 -49.25
C GLN A 376 19.90 11.10 -48.90
N ASP A 377 19.67 10.20 -49.85
CA ASP A 377 20.00 8.77 -49.83
C ASP A 377 19.53 7.97 -48.60
N VAL A 378 18.39 8.39 -48.03
CA VAL A 378 17.84 7.78 -46.82
C VAL A 378 17.48 6.32 -47.09
N SER A 379 18.19 5.43 -46.40
CA SER A 379 18.10 3.98 -46.55
C SER A 379 18.10 3.31 -45.17
N TYR A 380 17.42 2.17 -45.05
CA TYR A 380 17.22 1.50 -43.76
C TYR A 380 17.20 -0.01 -43.91
N SER A 381 18.05 -0.69 -43.14
CA SER A 381 18.21 -2.14 -43.16
C SER A 381 17.97 -2.76 -41.79
N LEU A 382 17.13 -3.79 -41.72
CA LEU A 382 16.76 -4.49 -40.49
C LEU A 382 17.05 -5.99 -40.65
N GLY A 383 17.96 -6.54 -39.85
CA GLY A 383 18.32 -7.96 -39.88
C GLY A 383 18.84 -8.44 -41.25
N GLY A 384 19.55 -7.57 -41.98
CA GLY A 384 20.04 -7.84 -43.34
C GLY A 384 19.03 -7.56 -44.46
N LYS A 385 17.74 -7.34 -44.15
CA LYS A 385 16.73 -6.96 -45.14
C LYS A 385 16.71 -5.43 -45.31
N GLN A 386 16.91 -4.94 -46.54
CA GLN A 386 16.61 -3.55 -46.89
C GLN A 386 15.08 -3.31 -46.80
N ILE A 387 14.69 -2.20 -46.16
CA ILE A 387 13.30 -1.79 -45.93
C ILE A 387 13.02 -0.42 -46.57
N LEU A 388 14.03 0.46 -46.65
CA LEU A 388 14.02 1.71 -47.42
C LEU A 388 15.34 1.81 -48.20
N ASN A 389 15.31 2.38 -49.40
CA ASN A 389 16.48 2.49 -50.26
C ASN A 389 16.45 3.80 -51.07
N GLY A 390 17.47 4.65 -50.88
CA GLY A 390 17.73 5.83 -51.72
C GLY A 390 16.67 6.93 -51.68
N VAL A 391 15.97 7.13 -50.56
CA VAL A 391 14.88 8.12 -50.49
C VAL A 391 15.45 9.54 -50.35
N GLN A 392 15.03 10.45 -51.24
CA GLN A 392 15.44 11.85 -51.30
C GLN A 392 14.21 12.78 -51.29
N GLY A 393 14.38 14.01 -50.78
CA GLY A 393 13.29 14.99 -50.68
C GLY A 393 13.66 16.27 -49.92
N ALA A 394 12.81 17.28 -50.10
CA ALA A 394 12.90 18.61 -49.50
C ALA A 394 11.50 19.07 -49.04
N VAL A 395 11.46 19.90 -47.99
CA VAL A 395 10.26 20.62 -47.55
C VAL A 395 10.67 21.99 -47.03
N HIS A 396 10.09 23.05 -47.59
CA HIS A 396 10.36 24.43 -47.21
C HIS A 396 9.42 24.90 -46.08
N PRO A 397 9.73 25.99 -45.36
CA PRO A 397 8.84 26.53 -44.34
C PRO A 397 7.58 27.09 -45.00
N GLY A 398 6.41 26.80 -44.43
CA GLY A 398 5.14 27.15 -45.05
C GLY A 398 4.68 26.17 -46.14
N GLU A 399 5.32 24.99 -46.26
CA GLU A 399 4.84 23.86 -47.05
C GLU A 399 4.29 22.69 -46.20
N LEU A 400 3.35 21.97 -46.80
CA LEU A 400 2.73 20.74 -46.31
C LEU A 400 3.13 19.55 -47.20
N LEU A 401 3.96 18.65 -46.65
CA LEU A 401 4.38 17.40 -47.32
C LEU A 401 3.49 16.22 -46.93
N ALA A 402 2.89 15.58 -47.92
CA ALA A 402 2.21 14.29 -47.79
C ALA A 402 3.12 13.12 -48.24
N ILE A 403 3.16 12.03 -47.45
CA ILE A 403 3.83 10.77 -47.77
C ILE A 403 2.76 9.71 -48.05
N MET A 404 2.66 9.28 -49.32
CA MET A 404 1.68 8.31 -49.82
C MET A 404 2.32 7.01 -50.34
N GLY A 405 1.47 6.06 -50.71
CA GLY A 405 1.85 4.75 -51.25
C GLY A 405 1.10 3.59 -50.59
N ALA A 406 1.23 2.39 -51.16
CA ALA A 406 0.57 1.18 -50.72
C ALA A 406 0.78 0.82 -49.22
N SER A 407 -0.06 -0.07 -48.70
CA SER A 407 0.19 -0.71 -47.40
C SER A 407 1.49 -1.54 -47.47
N GLY A 408 2.29 -1.50 -46.40
CA GLY A 408 3.62 -2.13 -46.36
C GLY A 408 4.72 -1.41 -47.18
N ALA A 409 4.44 -0.30 -47.85
CA ALA A 409 5.42 0.42 -48.68
C ALA A 409 6.53 1.16 -47.91
N GLY A 410 6.49 1.19 -46.57
CA GLY A 410 7.52 1.78 -45.71
C GLY A 410 7.16 3.15 -45.07
N LYS A 411 6.00 3.74 -45.40
CA LYS A 411 5.55 5.09 -44.98
C LYS A 411 5.90 5.48 -43.53
N THR A 412 5.31 4.81 -42.53
CA THR A 412 5.57 5.07 -41.10
C THR A 412 7.02 4.80 -40.69
N THR A 413 7.68 3.81 -41.30
CA THR A 413 9.11 3.54 -41.03
C THR A 413 9.98 4.70 -41.48
N PHE A 414 9.67 5.28 -42.64
CA PHE A 414 10.35 6.45 -43.17
C PHE A 414 10.07 7.72 -42.35
N LEU A 415 8.81 7.96 -41.95
CA LEU A 415 8.44 9.07 -41.08
C LEU A 415 9.16 9.01 -39.71
N ASP A 416 9.22 7.82 -39.09
CA ASP A 416 9.97 7.61 -37.84
C ASP A 416 11.47 7.88 -38.01
N ILE A 417 12.04 7.61 -39.19
CA ILE A 417 13.47 7.84 -39.50
C ILE A 417 13.74 9.33 -39.79
N LEU A 418 12.85 10.02 -40.51
CA LEU A 418 12.90 11.49 -40.67
C LEU A 418 12.85 12.19 -39.32
N ALA A 419 12.03 11.70 -38.39
CA ALA A 419 11.96 12.18 -37.01
C ALA A 419 13.14 11.71 -36.11
N ARG A 420 14.16 11.05 -36.69
CA ARG A 420 15.31 10.42 -36.01
C ARG A 420 14.91 9.58 -34.78
N LYS A 421 13.79 8.86 -34.83
CA LYS A 421 13.44 7.88 -33.78
C LYS A 421 14.40 6.70 -33.84
N ASN A 422 15.03 6.40 -32.70
CA ASN A 422 15.98 5.30 -32.58
C ASN A 422 15.28 3.94 -32.81
N LYS A 423 15.80 3.12 -33.74
CA LYS A 423 15.26 1.83 -34.22
C LYS A 423 16.37 0.77 -34.21
N ARG A 424 16.04 -0.54 -34.26
CA ARG A 424 17.06 -1.62 -34.26
C ARG A 424 17.91 -1.76 -35.52
N GLY A 425 17.41 -1.30 -36.66
CA GLY A 425 18.12 -1.44 -37.94
C GLY A 425 19.17 -0.36 -38.14
N ASN A 426 20.06 -0.56 -39.11
CA ASN A 426 21.04 0.45 -39.48
C ASN A 426 20.39 1.48 -40.43
N VAL A 427 20.53 2.77 -40.12
CA VAL A 427 20.08 3.91 -40.92
C VAL A 427 21.29 4.51 -41.63
N SER A 428 21.16 4.83 -42.91
CA SER A 428 22.14 5.62 -43.67
C SER A 428 21.44 6.70 -44.49
N GLY A 429 22.17 7.76 -44.83
CA GLY A 429 21.65 8.96 -45.50
C GLY A 429 21.97 10.22 -44.72
N ASN A 430 21.87 11.38 -45.38
CA ASN A 430 22.16 12.69 -44.79
C ASN A 430 20.85 13.44 -44.53
N PHE A 431 20.77 14.13 -43.39
CA PHE A 431 19.60 14.96 -43.00
C PHE A 431 20.09 16.37 -42.66
N TYR A 432 19.54 17.37 -43.34
CA TYR A 432 19.90 18.78 -43.17
C TYR A 432 18.69 19.59 -42.72
N VAL A 433 18.89 20.54 -41.80
CA VAL A 433 17.88 21.54 -41.41
C VAL A 433 18.42 22.90 -41.81
N ASN A 434 17.68 23.65 -42.62
CA ASN A 434 18.15 24.91 -43.23
C ASN A 434 19.53 24.77 -43.93
N GLY A 435 19.81 23.60 -44.52
CA GLY A 435 21.08 23.27 -45.19
C GLY A 435 22.23 22.79 -44.29
N GLU A 436 22.07 22.80 -42.95
CA GLU A 436 23.10 22.39 -41.99
C GLU A 436 22.83 20.99 -41.40
N GLN A 437 23.88 20.18 -41.18
CA GLN A 437 23.76 18.89 -40.49
C GLN A 437 23.70 19.06 -38.97
N VAL A 438 22.48 19.12 -38.43
CA VAL A 438 22.20 19.32 -37.00
C VAL A 438 22.39 18.02 -36.20
N LEU A 439 22.89 18.13 -34.96
CA LEU A 439 23.06 17.02 -34.00
C LEU A 439 21.72 16.51 -33.45
N ASP A 440 21.63 15.22 -33.08
CA ASP A 440 20.37 14.58 -32.66
C ASP A 440 19.65 15.28 -31.50
N ASP A 441 20.38 15.73 -30.47
CA ASP A 441 19.76 16.40 -29.30
C ASP A 441 19.18 17.78 -29.67
N GLU A 442 19.79 18.49 -30.61
CA GLU A 442 19.33 19.78 -31.10
C GLU A 442 18.17 19.61 -32.08
N PHE A 443 18.26 18.64 -33.00
CA PHE A 443 17.17 18.22 -33.88
C PHE A 443 15.90 17.87 -33.07
N ARG A 444 16.05 17.09 -31.99
CA ARG A 444 14.96 16.70 -31.07
C ARG A 444 14.40 17.84 -30.21
N SER A 445 14.99 19.04 -30.27
CA SER A 445 14.42 20.26 -29.68
C SER A 445 13.59 21.09 -30.68
N VAL A 446 13.80 20.90 -31.98
CA VAL A 446 13.15 21.63 -33.07
C VAL A 446 11.91 20.90 -33.61
N ILE A 447 11.85 19.57 -33.48
CA ILE A 447 10.77 18.73 -34.03
C ILE A 447 9.64 18.44 -33.01
N GLY A 448 8.42 18.25 -33.51
CA GLY A 448 7.30 17.63 -32.78
C GLY A 448 6.84 16.34 -33.49
N PHE A 449 6.28 15.37 -32.75
CA PHE A 449 5.80 14.11 -33.34
C PHE A 449 4.43 13.68 -32.79
N VAL A 450 3.45 13.51 -33.68
CA VAL A 450 2.11 12.98 -33.38
C VAL A 450 2.02 11.54 -33.88
N ASP A 451 1.83 10.59 -32.96
CA ASP A 451 1.71 9.16 -33.27
C ASP A 451 0.29 8.82 -33.80
N GLN A 452 0.12 7.64 -34.40
CA GLN A 452 -1.14 7.21 -35.04
C GLN A 452 -2.35 7.18 -34.09
N GLU A 453 -2.14 6.82 -32.82
CA GLU A 453 -3.20 6.67 -31.80
C GLU A 453 -3.14 7.73 -30.69
N ASP A 454 -4.24 8.45 -30.48
CA ASP A 454 -4.39 9.44 -29.40
C ASP A 454 -4.83 8.81 -28.06
N THR A 455 -3.90 8.17 -27.35
CA THR A 455 -4.13 7.78 -25.95
C THR A 455 -4.00 8.97 -25.01
N MET A 456 -5.08 9.32 -24.31
CA MET A 456 -5.14 10.37 -23.29
C MET A 456 -5.94 9.87 -22.07
N LEU A 457 -5.90 10.59 -20.96
CA LEU A 457 -6.70 10.24 -19.77
C LEU A 457 -8.17 10.64 -19.97
N PRO A 458 -9.13 9.70 -19.97
CA PRO A 458 -10.51 9.96 -20.37
C PRO A 458 -11.28 10.86 -19.39
N THR A 459 -10.77 11.09 -18.18
CA THR A 459 -11.38 11.89 -17.11
C THR A 459 -10.98 13.36 -17.10
N LEU A 460 -9.95 13.74 -17.86
CA LEU A 460 -9.45 15.11 -17.93
C LEU A 460 -10.22 15.91 -18.98
N THR A 461 -10.25 17.24 -18.82
CA THR A 461 -10.71 18.11 -19.89
C THR A 461 -9.64 18.28 -20.95
N VAL A 462 -10.05 18.78 -22.12
CA VAL A 462 -9.15 19.25 -23.18
C VAL A 462 -8.09 20.19 -22.62
N HIS A 463 -8.51 21.23 -21.89
CA HIS A 463 -7.61 22.24 -21.32
C HIS A 463 -6.62 21.66 -20.31
N GLU A 464 -7.08 20.82 -19.39
CA GLU A 464 -6.21 20.18 -18.40
C GLU A 464 -5.17 19.27 -19.03
N THR A 465 -5.51 18.58 -20.12
CA THR A 465 -4.60 17.65 -20.79
C THR A 465 -3.48 18.40 -21.52
N ILE A 466 -3.83 19.50 -22.22
CA ILE A 466 -2.85 20.36 -22.89
C ILE A 466 -2.00 21.11 -21.83
N LEU A 467 -2.60 21.56 -20.73
CA LEU A 467 -1.92 22.23 -19.62
C LEU A 467 -0.96 21.30 -18.85
N ASP A 468 -1.34 20.05 -18.59
CA ASP A 468 -0.45 19.08 -17.94
C ASP A 468 0.75 18.76 -18.87
N SER A 469 0.53 18.66 -20.20
CA SER A 469 1.62 18.58 -21.19
C SER A 469 2.52 19.83 -21.16
N ALA A 470 1.92 21.02 -21.14
CA ALA A 470 2.61 22.30 -21.05
C ALA A 470 3.48 22.42 -19.79
N MET A 471 2.95 22.05 -18.63
CA MET A 471 3.62 22.13 -17.34
C MET A 471 4.83 21.19 -17.25
N LEU A 472 4.78 20.03 -17.94
CA LEU A 472 5.88 19.07 -18.00
C LEU A 472 6.95 19.44 -19.05
N ARG A 473 6.54 19.97 -20.22
CA ARG A 473 7.43 20.23 -21.36
C ARG A 473 8.06 21.62 -21.38
N LEU A 474 7.34 22.66 -20.98
CA LEU A 474 7.81 24.06 -21.05
C LEU A 474 8.87 24.39 -19.97
N PRO A 475 9.73 25.41 -20.20
CA PRO A 475 10.83 25.78 -19.28
C PRO A 475 10.38 25.95 -17.84
N LYS A 476 11.25 25.65 -16.85
CA LYS A 476 10.93 25.92 -15.44
C LYS A 476 10.80 27.43 -15.16
N GLU A 477 11.57 28.23 -15.90
CA GLU A 477 11.72 29.67 -15.73
C GLU A 477 10.48 30.46 -16.18
N MET A 478 9.64 29.87 -17.04
CA MET A 478 8.40 30.47 -17.54
C MET A 478 7.30 30.44 -16.48
N SER A 479 6.63 31.58 -16.27
CA SER A 479 5.57 31.72 -15.25
C SER A 479 4.37 30.79 -15.49
N TYR A 480 3.62 30.46 -14.44
CA TYR A 480 2.40 29.65 -14.58
C TYR A 480 1.34 30.33 -15.46
N GLN A 481 1.23 31.66 -15.37
CA GLN A 481 0.28 32.44 -16.16
C GLN A 481 0.66 32.47 -17.64
N SER A 482 1.95 32.65 -17.95
CA SER A 482 2.46 32.58 -19.33
C SER A 482 2.28 31.18 -19.94
N LYS A 483 2.38 30.12 -19.12
CA LYS A 483 2.06 28.74 -19.55
C LYS A 483 0.57 28.57 -19.85
N LEU A 484 -0.33 29.13 -19.04
CA LEU A 484 -1.77 29.14 -19.33
C LEU A 484 -2.09 29.90 -20.63
N GLN A 485 -1.49 31.08 -20.83
CA GLN A 485 -1.64 31.89 -22.05
C GLN A 485 -1.19 31.10 -23.29
N ARG A 486 -0.02 30.45 -23.24
CA ARG A 486 0.48 29.59 -24.33
C ARG A 486 -0.48 28.42 -24.65
N VAL A 487 -1.16 27.86 -23.65
CA VAL A 487 -2.18 26.81 -23.84
C VAL A 487 -3.44 27.39 -24.50
N ASP A 488 -3.98 28.49 -23.98
CA ASP A 488 -5.15 29.17 -24.55
C ASP A 488 -4.89 29.60 -26.02
N ASP A 489 -3.67 29.99 -26.38
CA ASP A 489 -3.29 30.33 -27.75
C ASP A 489 -3.18 29.10 -28.67
N VAL A 490 -2.66 27.98 -28.19
CA VAL A 490 -2.68 26.70 -28.93
C VAL A 490 -4.13 26.22 -29.15
N GLU A 491 -4.99 26.38 -28.16
CA GLU A 491 -6.41 26.04 -28.28
C GLU A 491 -7.14 26.90 -29.34
N LYS A 492 -6.79 28.18 -29.45
CA LYS A 492 -7.27 29.08 -30.53
C LYS A 492 -6.70 28.66 -31.88
N GLN A 493 -5.38 28.42 -31.98
CA GLN A 493 -4.68 28.01 -33.21
C GLN A 493 -5.27 26.75 -33.84
N LEU A 494 -5.78 25.82 -33.03
CA LEU A 494 -6.38 24.56 -33.46
C LEU A 494 -7.92 24.57 -33.47
N GLY A 495 -8.56 25.72 -33.23
CA GLY A 495 -10.03 25.86 -33.20
C GLY A 495 -10.74 25.16 -32.03
N ILE A 496 -10.01 24.50 -31.13
CA ILE A 496 -10.55 23.69 -30.01
C ILE A 496 -10.88 24.49 -28.75
N TYR A 497 -10.61 25.80 -28.71
CA TYR A 497 -10.92 26.68 -27.57
C TYR A 497 -12.38 26.58 -27.09
N HIS A 498 -13.33 26.33 -28.00
CA HIS A 498 -14.75 26.19 -27.68
C HIS A 498 -15.10 24.89 -26.92
N ILE A 499 -14.25 23.85 -27.02
CA ILE A 499 -14.40 22.58 -26.29
C ILE A 499 -13.46 22.47 -25.06
N ARG A 500 -12.74 23.53 -24.69
CA ARG A 500 -11.67 23.48 -23.68
C ARG A 500 -12.07 22.87 -22.32
N GLN A 501 -13.32 23.05 -21.90
CA GLN A 501 -13.87 22.50 -20.64
C GLN A 501 -14.59 21.14 -20.80
N GLN A 502 -14.67 20.59 -22.01
CA GLN A 502 -15.26 19.26 -22.24
C GLN A 502 -14.28 18.16 -21.84
N ILE A 503 -14.82 17.06 -21.32
CA ILE A 503 -14.09 15.86 -20.91
C ILE A 503 -13.77 15.02 -22.16
N ILE A 504 -12.54 14.50 -22.25
CA ILE A 504 -12.09 13.72 -23.43
C ILE A 504 -12.95 12.46 -23.61
N GLY A 505 -13.26 11.75 -22.53
CA GLY A 505 -14.14 10.59 -22.51
C GLY A 505 -13.48 9.29 -22.99
N SER A 506 -14.23 8.19 -22.89
CA SER A 506 -13.81 6.83 -23.24
C SER A 506 -14.65 6.27 -24.38
N GLU A 507 -14.03 5.61 -25.35
CA GLU A 507 -14.73 4.97 -26.48
C GLU A 507 -15.66 3.83 -26.04
N ASP A 508 -15.33 3.14 -24.94
CA ASP A 508 -16.14 2.05 -24.34
C ASP A 508 -17.46 2.51 -23.69
N GLY A 509 -17.83 3.80 -23.81
CA GLY A 509 -19.13 4.36 -23.38
C GLY A 509 -19.39 4.45 -21.86
N GLY A 510 -18.63 3.73 -21.03
CA GLY A 510 -18.87 3.63 -19.58
C GLY A 510 -18.74 4.94 -18.79
N HIS A 511 -17.94 5.90 -19.26
CA HIS A 511 -17.72 7.19 -18.59
C HIS A 511 -18.38 8.39 -19.30
N GLY A 512 -19.44 8.13 -20.07
CA GLY A 512 -20.20 9.15 -20.79
C GLY A 512 -19.62 9.51 -22.16
N ARG A 513 -20.40 10.28 -22.93
CA ARG A 513 -20.06 10.69 -24.30
C ARG A 513 -19.05 11.83 -24.28
N GLY A 514 -17.81 11.55 -24.69
CA GLY A 514 -16.74 12.53 -24.82
C GLY A 514 -16.77 13.34 -26.13
N ILE A 515 -15.64 13.99 -26.41
CA ILE A 515 -15.39 14.75 -27.66
C ILE A 515 -15.33 13.82 -28.89
N SER A 516 -15.48 14.37 -30.10
CA SER A 516 -15.37 13.59 -31.34
C SER A 516 -13.93 13.14 -31.63
N GLY A 517 -13.77 12.13 -32.48
CA GLY A 517 -12.44 11.64 -32.91
C GLY A 517 -11.59 12.73 -33.57
N GLY A 518 -12.19 13.59 -34.42
CA GLY A 518 -11.47 14.69 -35.06
C GLY A 518 -11.01 15.77 -34.08
N GLU A 519 -11.81 16.05 -33.05
CA GLU A 519 -11.43 16.94 -31.96
C GLU A 519 -10.31 16.32 -31.11
N LYS A 520 -10.45 15.04 -30.71
CA LYS A 520 -9.42 14.27 -30.01
C LYS A 520 -8.09 14.28 -30.77
N ARG A 521 -8.12 14.15 -32.10
CA ARG A 521 -6.93 14.27 -32.96
C ARG A 521 -6.28 15.65 -32.88
N ARG A 522 -7.07 16.73 -32.91
CA ARG A 522 -6.58 18.11 -32.71
C ARG A 522 -6.02 18.33 -31.30
N VAL A 523 -6.56 17.69 -30.24
CA VAL A 523 -5.96 17.74 -28.90
C VAL A 523 -4.61 17.00 -28.85
N GLY A 524 -4.43 15.92 -29.61
CA GLY A 524 -3.14 15.24 -29.75
C GLY A 524 -2.09 16.14 -30.38
N ILE A 525 -2.46 16.84 -31.46
CA ILE A 525 -1.63 17.86 -32.11
C ILE A 525 -1.33 19.02 -31.13
N ALA A 526 -2.33 19.48 -30.36
CA ALA A 526 -2.17 20.55 -29.37
C ALA A 526 -1.09 20.23 -28.33
N CYS A 527 -1.06 18.98 -27.84
CA CYS A 527 -0.09 18.53 -26.83
C CYS A 527 1.37 18.56 -27.31
N GLU A 528 1.62 18.49 -28.63
CA GLU A 528 2.93 18.71 -29.26
C GLU A 528 3.18 20.19 -29.58
N LEU A 529 2.15 20.91 -30.04
CA LEU A 529 2.25 22.29 -30.50
C LEU A 529 2.61 23.28 -29.38
N VAL A 530 2.35 22.94 -28.10
CA VAL A 530 2.69 23.80 -26.94
C VAL A 530 4.17 24.21 -26.95
N THR A 531 5.07 23.27 -27.24
CA THR A 531 6.53 23.50 -27.31
C THR A 531 6.99 24.28 -28.55
N SER A 532 6.07 24.76 -29.40
CA SER A 532 6.34 25.53 -30.60
C SER A 532 7.36 24.91 -31.58
N PRO A 533 7.30 23.58 -31.89
CA PRO A 533 8.24 22.95 -32.82
C PRO A 533 8.15 23.58 -34.22
N SER A 534 9.30 23.72 -34.88
CA SER A 534 9.37 24.33 -36.23
C SER A 534 9.00 23.35 -37.33
N ILE A 535 9.28 22.05 -37.10
CA ILE A 535 8.90 20.93 -37.96
C ILE A 535 7.96 20.02 -37.17
N LEU A 536 6.80 19.67 -37.74
CA LEU A 536 5.82 18.79 -37.11
C LEU A 536 5.61 17.54 -37.97
N PHE A 537 5.93 16.37 -37.41
CA PHE A 537 5.66 15.06 -38.00
C PHE A 537 4.34 14.49 -37.48
N LEU A 538 3.49 13.92 -38.36
CA LEU A 538 2.26 13.22 -37.96
C LEU A 538 2.12 11.89 -38.69
N ASP A 539 1.92 10.80 -37.95
CA ASP A 539 1.63 9.49 -38.55
C ASP A 539 0.12 9.30 -38.73
N GLU A 540 -0.31 9.13 -39.98
CA GLU A 540 -1.70 8.99 -40.45
C GLU A 540 -2.72 9.87 -39.68
N PRO A 541 -2.65 11.21 -39.76
CA PRO A 541 -3.51 12.10 -39.00
C PRO A 541 -5.01 12.00 -39.32
N THR A 542 -5.37 11.34 -40.43
CA THR A 542 -6.76 11.08 -40.84
C THR A 542 -7.26 9.66 -40.51
N SER A 543 -6.44 8.80 -39.90
CA SER A 543 -6.81 7.40 -39.62
C SER A 543 -7.92 7.32 -38.56
N GLY A 544 -8.85 6.38 -38.73
CA GLY A 544 -10.01 6.21 -37.84
C GLY A 544 -11.08 7.32 -37.92
N LEU A 545 -10.91 8.34 -38.75
CA LEU A 545 -11.87 9.45 -38.91
C LEU A 545 -12.82 9.24 -40.10
N ASP A 546 -14.02 9.79 -40.01
CA ASP A 546 -14.88 9.99 -41.18
C ASP A 546 -14.30 11.08 -42.10
N SER A 547 -14.71 11.08 -43.37
CA SER A 547 -14.14 11.97 -44.38
C SER A 547 -14.40 13.46 -44.18
N PHE A 548 -15.37 13.86 -43.34
CA PHE A 548 -15.60 15.27 -43.00
C PHE A 548 -14.64 15.71 -41.89
N ASN A 549 -14.56 14.95 -40.79
CA ASN A 549 -13.60 15.25 -39.72
C ASN A 549 -12.14 15.09 -40.17
N ALA A 550 -11.83 14.15 -41.06
CA ALA A 550 -10.51 14.05 -41.69
C ALA A 550 -10.13 15.32 -42.46
N PHE A 551 -11.05 15.89 -43.23
CA PHE A 551 -10.82 17.18 -43.92
C PHE A 551 -10.59 18.31 -42.92
N ASN A 552 -11.44 18.43 -41.89
CA ASN A 552 -11.33 19.45 -40.84
C ASN A 552 -10.04 19.35 -39.99
N VAL A 553 -9.35 18.20 -40.01
CA VAL A 553 -8.01 18.03 -39.40
C VAL A 553 -6.92 18.49 -40.37
N VAL A 554 -7.00 18.16 -41.66
CA VAL A 554 -6.00 18.61 -42.65
C VAL A 554 -6.11 20.11 -42.95
N GLU A 555 -7.31 20.68 -43.03
CA GLU A 555 -7.53 22.13 -43.13
C GLU A 555 -6.91 22.88 -41.93
N CYS A 556 -6.98 22.29 -40.74
CA CYS A 556 -6.32 22.81 -39.55
C CYS A 556 -4.78 22.75 -39.66
N LEU A 557 -4.22 21.69 -40.24
CA LEU A 557 -2.78 21.60 -40.55
C LEU A 557 -2.35 22.63 -41.60
N VAL A 558 -3.11 22.81 -42.68
CA VAL A 558 -2.86 23.88 -43.69
C VAL A 558 -2.89 25.27 -43.03
N THR A 559 -3.84 25.50 -42.12
CA THR A 559 -3.94 26.75 -41.35
C THR A 559 -2.68 26.98 -40.49
N LEU A 560 -2.14 25.94 -39.84
CA LEU A 560 -0.87 26.04 -39.10
C LEU A 560 0.33 26.32 -40.02
N VAL A 561 0.38 25.67 -41.18
CA VAL A 561 1.45 25.84 -42.19
C VAL A 561 1.45 27.27 -42.73
N LYS A 562 0.32 27.73 -43.30
CA LYS A 562 0.27 29.01 -44.01
C LYS A 562 0.22 30.25 -43.09
N ASN A 563 -0.47 30.20 -41.96
CA ASN A 563 -0.59 31.37 -41.07
C ASN A 563 0.57 31.52 -40.07
N TYR A 564 1.31 30.44 -39.78
CA TYR A 564 2.42 30.47 -38.82
C TYR A 564 3.77 30.06 -39.41
N ASN A 565 3.87 29.83 -40.73
CA ASN A 565 5.10 29.48 -41.44
C ASN A 565 5.80 28.21 -40.89
N ARG A 566 5.00 27.22 -40.48
CA ARG A 566 5.48 25.92 -39.96
C ARG A 566 5.70 24.92 -41.08
N THR A 567 6.67 24.03 -40.89
CA THR A 567 6.94 22.90 -41.78
C THR A 567 6.17 21.68 -41.27
N VAL A 568 5.30 21.08 -42.08
CA VAL A 568 4.48 19.92 -41.66
C VAL A 568 4.67 18.74 -42.60
N VAL A 569 4.96 17.57 -42.04
CA VAL A 569 5.20 16.32 -42.77
C VAL A 569 4.30 15.23 -42.20
N PHE A 570 3.53 14.54 -43.03
CA PHE A 570 2.64 13.49 -42.55
C PHE A 570 2.47 12.32 -43.54
N THR A 571 2.22 11.13 -43.00
CA THR A 571 1.83 9.95 -43.80
C THR A 571 0.31 9.95 -44.01
N ILE A 572 -0.17 9.48 -45.17
CA ILE A 572 -1.62 9.33 -45.41
C ILE A 572 -1.93 8.10 -46.28
N HIS A 573 -3.14 7.56 -46.10
CA HIS A 573 -3.65 6.38 -46.79
C HIS A 573 -5.02 6.68 -47.39
N GLN A 574 -5.16 6.50 -48.71
CA GLN A 574 -6.41 6.70 -49.48
C GLN A 574 -7.17 8.01 -49.17
N PRO A 575 -6.52 9.19 -49.31
CA PRO A 575 -7.17 10.48 -49.09
C PRO A 575 -8.22 10.79 -50.17
N ARG A 576 -9.33 11.39 -49.75
CA ARG A 576 -10.34 11.98 -50.65
C ARG A 576 -9.74 13.12 -51.48
N SER A 577 -10.20 13.33 -52.71
CA SER A 577 -9.65 14.33 -53.63
C SER A 577 -9.64 15.77 -53.10
N ASN A 578 -10.58 16.14 -52.22
CA ASN A 578 -10.59 17.44 -51.55
C ASN A 578 -9.50 17.61 -50.48
N ILE A 579 -8.97 16.51 -49.93
CA ILE A 579 -7.79 16.49 -49.05
C ILE A 579 -6.52 16.55 -49.90
N VAL A 580 -6.48 15.83 -51.01
CA VAL A 580 -5.33 15.79 -51.95
C VAL A 580 -5.01 17.17 -52.53
N ALA A 581 -6.06 17.95 -52.85
CA ALA A 581 -5.92 19.33 -53.35
C ALA A 581 -5.32 20.33 -52.35
N LEU A 582 -4.99 19.90 -51.12
CA LEU A 582 -4.35 20.72 -50.08
C LEU A 582 -2.84 20.45 -49.93
N PHE A 583 -2.26 19.50 -50.67
CA PHE A 583 -0.84 19.14 -50.54
C PHE A 583 0.03 20.11 -51.36
N ASP A 584 1.08 20.67 -50.75
CA ASP A 584 2.11 21.43 -51.50
C ASP A 584 3.11 20.45 -52.14
N GLN A 585 3.64 19.53 -51.33
CA GLN A 585 4.67 18.55 -51.69
C GLN A 585 4.13 17.12 -51.54
N LEU A 586 4.57 16.20 -52.42
CA LEU A 586 4.18 14.79 -52.39
C LEU A 586 5.40 13.86 -52.54
N ILE A 587 5.49 12.88 -51.64
CA ILE A 587 6.36 11.71 -51.79
C ILE A 587 5.51 10.45 -51.93
N LEU A 588 5.76 9.68 -52.99
CA LEU A 588 5.10 8.41 -53.28
C LEU A 588 6.10 7.25 -53.13
N LEU A 589 5.85 6.36 -52.17
CA LEU A 589 6.70 5.20 -51.87
C LEU A 589 6.08 3.89 -52.33
N ALA A 590 6.90 3.00 -52.90
CA ALA A 590 6.52 1.63 -53.24
C ALA A 590 7.63 0.66 -52.85
N LYS A 591 7.29 -0.34 -52.02
CA LYS A 591 8.25 -1.32 -51.43
C LYS A 591 9.55 -0.68 -50.89
N GLY A 592 9.47 0.51 -50.30
CA GLY A 592 10.62 1.22 -49.74
C GLY A 592 11.47 2.02 -50.73
N ARG A 593 11.03 2.17 -51.98
CA ARG A 593 11.68 3.02 -53.01
C ARG A 593 10.80 4.21 -53.38
N THR A 594 11.42 5.32 -53.77
CA THR A 594 10.74 6.52 -54.28
C THR A 594 10.25 6.30 -55.71
N VAL A 595 8.95 6.48 -55.92
CA VAL A 595 8.32 6.51 -57.27
C VAL A 595 8.09 7.95 -57.72
N TYR A 596 7.89 8.87 -56.78
CA TYR A 596 7.81 10.31 -57.00
C TYR A 596 8.22 11.05 -55.71
N SER A 597 8.90 12.19 -55.84
CA SER A 597 9.21 13.11 -54.75
C SER A 597 9.34 14.51 -55.35
N GLY A 598 8.47 15.44 -54.95
CA GLY A 598 8.40 16.80 -55.49
C GLY A 598 7.02 17.46 -55.39
N PRO A 599 6.81 18.64 -56.01
CA PRO A 599 5.58 19.41 -55.88
C PRO A 599 4.36 18.66 -56.41
N PHE A 600 3.22 18.75 -55.72
CA PHE A 600 2.01 18.05 -56.13
C PHE A 600 1.46 18.53 -57.49
N THR A 601 1.64 19.82 -57.81
CA THR A 601 1.26 20.41 -59.11
C THR A 601 1.99 19.79 -60.30
N SER A 602 3.23 19.36 -60.13
CA SER A 602 4.03 18.68 -61.16
C SER A 602 3.78 17.17 -61.24
N CYS A 603 3.06 16.60 -60.26
CA CYS A 603 2.83 15.16 -60.18
C CYS A 603 2.03 14.63 -61.38
N GLN A 604 0.88 15.23 -61.69
CA GLN A 604 0.06 14.76 -62.81
C GLN A 604 0.79 14.86 -64.17
N PRO A 605 1.38 16.01 -64.56
CA PRO A 605 2.16 16.11 -65.80
C PRO A 605 3.30 15.08 -65.91
N TYR A 606 3.97 14.74 -64.81
CA TYR A 606 4.99 13.69 -64.80
C TYR A 606 4.41 12.31 -65.13
N PHE A 607 3.32 11.90 -64.46
CA PHE A 607 2.69 10.60 -64.71
C PHE A 607 2.05 10.52 -66.11
N ASP A 608 1.51 11.63 -66.62
CA ASP A 608 1.06 11.72 -68.01
C ASP A 608 2.22 11.55 -69.02
N GLN A 609 3.40 12.13 -68.76
CA GLN A 609 4.58 11.99 -69.62
C GLN A 609 5.15 10.57 -69.67
N ILE A 610 5.13 9.83 -68.55
CA ILE A 610 5.59 8.43 -68.52
C ILE A 610 4.52 7.41 -68.98
N GLY A 611 3.36 7.86 -69.45
CA GLY A 611 2.30 7.01 -70.02
C GLY A 611 1.27 6.46 -69.01
N TYR A 612 1.32 6.89 -67.75
CA TYR A 612 0.41 6.45 -66.67
C TYR A 612 -0.61 7.55 -66.35
N SER A 613 -1.41 7.95 -67.36
CA SER A 613 -2.43 8.97 -67.20
C SER A 613 -3.60 8.53 -66.31
N CYS A 614 -4.01 9.42 -65.40
CA CYS A 614 -5.16 9.19 -64.52
C CYS A 614 -6.49 9.31 -65.31
N PRO A 615 -7.39 8.29 -65.27
CA PRO A 615 -8.67 8.36 -65.96
C PRO A 615 -9.56 9.52 -65.48
N PRO A 616 -10.34 10.17 -66.38
CA PRO A 616 -11.18 11.31 -66.03
C PRO A 616 -12.28 10.93 -65.04
N GLY A 617 -12.34 11.64 -63.91
CA GLY A 617 -13.28 11.37 -62.82
C GLY A 617 -12.79 10.35 -61.79
N PHE A 618 -11.60 9.77 -61.95
CA PHE A 618 -10.95 8.97 -60.91
C PHE A 618 -10.18 9.86 -59.92
N ASN A 619 -9.97 9.40 -58.69
CA ASN A 619 -9.20 10.12 -57.69
C ASN A 619 -7.69 9.85 -57.89
N ILE A 620 -6.92 10.88 -58.23
CA ILE A 620 -5.48 10.74 -58.50
C ILE A 620 -4.70 10.05 -57.37
N ALA A 621 -5.03 10.30 -56.10
CA ALA A 621 -4.34 9.64 -54.99
C ALA A 621 -4.67 8.13 -54.87
N ASP A 622 -5.89 7.72 -55.21
CA ASP A 622 -6.24 6.29 -55.26
C ASP A 622 -5.55 5.64 -56.47
N TYR A 623 -5.49 6.31 -57.62
CA TYR A 623 -4.79 5.83 -58.83
C TYR A 623 -3.29 5.60 -58.55
N LEU A 624 -2.63 6.56 -57.89
CA LEU A 624 -1.22 6.44 -57.51
C LEU A 624 -1.00 5.32 -56.46
N ILE A 625 -1.94 5.10 -55.54
CA ILE A 625 -1.85 4.00 -54.57
C ILE A 625 -1.99 2.65 -55.29
N ASP A 626 -2.99 2.49 -56.16
CA ASP A 626 -3.22 1.28 -56.96
C ASP A 626 -2.00 0.98 -57.87
N LEU A 627 -1.43 2.00 -58.51
CA LEU A 627 -0.17 1.89 -59.26
C LEU A 627 0.97 1.35 -58.38
N THR A 628 1.19 1.92 -57.19
CA THR A 628 2.24 1.41 -56.27
C THR A 628 1.96 0.00 -55.72
N MET A 629 0.72 -0.47 -55.74
CA MET A 629 0.38 -1.86 -55.41
C MET A 629 0.77 -2.82 -56.55
N HIS A 630 0.42 -2.48 -57.79
CA HIS A 630 0.61 -3.37 -58.94
C HIS A 630 2.05 -3.38 -59.48
N ALA A 631 2.78 -2.26 -59.39
CA ALA A 631 4.19 -2.17 -59.81
C ALA A 631 5.10 -3.23 -59.15
N GLY A 632 4.67 -3.77 -58.01
CA GLY A 632 5.38 -4.81 -57.28
C GLY A 632 5.27 -6.24 -57.83
N THR A 633 4.42 -6.53 -58.82
CA THR A 633 4.31 -7.88 -59.40
C THR A 633 5.10 -8.00 -60.70
N ALA A 634 5.97 -9.00 -60.80
CA ALA A 634 6.63 -9.33 -62.06
C ALA A 634 5.60 -9.96 -63.02
N HIS A 635 5.49 -9.42 -64.23
CA HIS A 635 4.78 -10.09 -65.31
C HIS A 635 5.58 -11.30 -65.76
N THR A 636 5.07 -12.51 -65.49
CA THR A 636 5.45 -13.68 -66.30
C THR A 636 4.94 -13.43 -67.71
N PRO A 637 5.77 -13.57 -68.77
CA PRO A 637 5.26 -13.58 -70.13
C PRO A 637 4.23 -14.72 -70.24
N ILE A 638 3.11 -14.45 -70.90
CA ILE A 638 2.05 -15.45 -71.10
C ILE A 638 2.52 -16.37 -72.23
N ASP A 639 2.88 -17.61 -71.90
CA ASP A 639 3.13 -18.65 -72.91
C ASP A 639 1.85 -18.89 -73.74
N GLU A 640 1.86 -18.51 -75.01
CA GLU A 640 0.70 -18.61 -75.92
C GLU A 640 0.29 -20.07 -76.27
N ASN A 641 0.97 -21.08 -75.68
CA ASN A 641 0.83 -22.50 -76.02
C ASN A 641 0.06 -23.34 -74.97
N ALA A 642 -0.88 -22.73 -74.24
CA ALA A 642 -1.71 -23.40 -73.23
C ALA A 642 -3.18 -23.67 -73.67
N SER A 643 -3.41 -23.96 -74.95
CA SER A 643 -4.76 -24.14 -75.50
C SER A 643 -5.36 -25.53 -75.26
N MET A 644 -6.16 -25.73 -74.20
CA MET A 644 -7.11 -26.86 -74.17
C MET A 644 -8.35 -26.69 -73.27
N PHE A 645 -9.51 -27.03 -73.86
CA PHE A 645 -10.85 -27.27 -73.29
C PHE A 645 -11.85 -26.10 -73.08
N ASN A 646 -12.95 -26.22 -73.84
CA ASN A 646 -14.33 -25.82 -73.56
C ASN A 646 -14.75 -24.33 -73.61
N ARG A 647 -14.75 -23.79 -74.84
CA ARG A 647 -16.00 -23.58 -75.63
C ARG A 647 -17.28 -23.28 -74.82
N ASP A 648 -17.70 -22.01 -74.82
CA ASP A 648 -18.96 -21.56 -75.44
C ASP A 648 -19.04 -20.01 -75.46
N GLY A 649 -19.75 -19.46 -76.45
CA GLY A 649 -20.07 -18.02 -76.55
C GLY A 649 -19.11 -17.17 -77.38
N ILE A 650 -19.57 -16.68 -78.55
CA ILE A 650 -18.88 -15.64 -79.33
C ILE A 650 -19.27 -14.27 -78.76
N HIS A 651 -18.30 -13.50 -78.26
CA HIS A 651 -18.45 -12.06 -78.05
C HIS A 651 -17.16 -11.32 -78.41
N THR A 652 -17.34 -10.10 -78.93
CA THR A 652 -16.29 -9.23 -79.48
C THR A 652 -15.30 -8.76 -78.42
N SER A 653 -14.00 -8.82 -78.75
CA SER A 653 -12.94 -8.18 -77.99
C SER A 653 -13.07 -6.65 -78.02
N ALA A 654 -13.17 -6.06 -76.84
CA ALA A 654 -13.02 -4.62 -76.62
C ALA A 654 -12.27 -4.43 -75.28
N SER A 655 -11.32 -3.50 -75.26
CA SER A 655 -10.22 -3.44 -74.26
C SER A 655 -10.61 -2.87 -72.89
N SER A 656 -11.81 -3.19 -72.39
CA SER A 656 -12.41 -2.57 -71.19
C SER A 656 -12.80 -3.61 -70.13
N ALA A 657 -11.84 -4.46 -69.71
CA ALA A 657 -12.10 -5.61 -68.83
C ALA A 657 -11.10 -5.81 -67.67
N ILE A 658 -10.27 -4.83 -67.30
CA ILE A 658 -9.58 -4.83 -65.98
C ILE A 658 -10.58 -4.34 -64.92
N ALA A 659 -11.58 -5.18 -64.63
CA ALA A 659 -12.67 -4.87 -63.71
C ALA A 659 -12.23 -5.08 -62.24
N ILE A 660 -11.80 -3.99 -61.59
CA ILE A 660 -11.34 -3.97 -60.20
C ILE A 660 -12.40 -4.58 -59.26
N LYS A 661 -12.02 -5.65 -58.54
CA LYS A 661 -12.80 -6.23 -57.44
C LYS A 661 -12.13 -5.94 -56.11
N SER A 662 -12.55 -4.85 -55.45
CA SER A 662 -12.19 -4.58 -54.06
C SER A 662 -12.84 -5.62 -53.13
N ILE A 663 -12.00 -6.44 -52.50
CA ILE A 663 -12.43 -7.36 -51.43
C ILE A 663 -12.20 -6.65 -50.09
N PRO A 664 -13.21 -6.54 -49.20
CA PRO A 664 -13.02 -5.92 -47.90
C PRO A 664 -12.05 -6.75 -47.04
N SER A 665 -11.08 -6.08 -46.43
CA SER A 665 -10.03 -6.71 -45.63
C SER A 665 -10.59 -7.29 -44.33
N ILE A 666 -10.28 -8.57 -44.05
CA ILE A 666 -10.49 -9.20 -42.75
C ILE A 666 -9.14 -9.29 -42.03
N SER A 667 -9.13 -8.93 -40.75
CA SER A 667 -7.92 -8.86 -39.92
C SER A 667 -7.33 -10.23 -39.58
N SER A 668 -6.01 -10.26 -39.37
CA SER A 668 -5.20 -11.45 -39.14
C SER A 668 -5.54 -12.21 -37.84
N VAL A 669 -5.68 -13.54 -37.94
CA VAL A 669 -5.55 -14.47 -36.81
C VAL A 669 -4.22 -15.18 -36.94
N ASN A 670 -3.44 -15.22 -35.86
CA ASN A 670 -2.09 -15.77 -35.83
C ASN A 670 -2.11 -17.28 -35.55
N MET A 671 -1.28 -18.07 -36.23
CA MET A 671 -1.05 -19.49 -35.92
C MET A 671 0.41 -19.74 -35.53
N GLY A 672 0.61 -20.57 -34.50
CA GLY A 672 1.94 -21.06 -34.09
C GLY A 672 2.31 -22.37 -34.81
N PRO A 673 3.60 -22.76 -34.82
CA PRO A 673 4.11 -23.85 -35.64
C PRO A 673 4.03 -25.26 -34.99
N ASP A 674 3.96 -26.25 -35.88
CA ASP A 674 4.56 -27.60 -35.84
C ASP A 674 4.42 -28.53 -34.62
N SER A 675 3.73 -29.66 -34.84
CA SER A 675 4.19 -30.98 -34.35
C SER A 675 3.64 -32.11 -35.24
N VAL A 676 4.37 -33.23 -35.32
CA VAL A 676 4.09 -34.38 -36.23
C VAL A 676 3.46 -35.54 -35.45
N GLY A 677 2.47 -36.24 -36.04
CA GLY A 677 1.85 -37.43 -35.42
C GLY A 677 1.01 -38.26 -36.39
N SER A 678 1.20 -39.59 -36.38
CA SER A 678 0.65 -40.54 -37.37
C SER A 678 -0.80 -41.00 -37.11
N ALA A 679 -1.37 -41.66 -38.11
CA ALA A 679 -2.74 -42.16 -38.23
C ALA A 679 -3.23 -43.14 -37.14
N THR A 680 -4.57 -43.24 -37.01
CA THR A 680 -5.29 -44.53 -37.11
C THR A 680 -6.81 -44.33 -37.31
N GLU A 681 -7.55 -45.43 -37.43
CA GLU A 681 -8.85 -45.57 -38.11
C GLU A 681 -10.11 -45.20 -37.30
N SER A 682 -11.23 -45.12 -38.04
CA SER A 682 -12.56 -45.68 -37.72
C SER A 682 -13.66 -44.81 -37.10
N LEU A 683 -14.77 -44.75 -37.85
CA LEU A 683 -16.17 -44.92 -37.42
C LEU A 683 -16.70 -44.15 -36.18
N LEU A 684 -17.55 -43.13 -36.41
CA LEU A 684 -19.02 -43.25 -36.22
C LEU A 684 -19.78 -41.93 -36.50
N ARG A 685 -21.09 -42.04 -36.76
CA ARG A 685 -22.04 -40.91 -36.94
C ARG A 685 -23.36 -41.24 -36.23
N PRO A 686 -23.87 -40.35 -35.36
CA PRO A 686 -25.24 -39.86 -35.57
C PRO A 686 -25.45 -38.35 -35.30
N LYS A 687 -26.64 -37.88 -35.69
CA LYS A 687 -27.11 -36.48 -35.71
C LYS A 687 -27.55 -35.99 -34.31
N SER A 688 -27.42 -34.68 -34.00
CA SER A 688 -28.60 -33.83 -33.64
C SER A 688 -28.27 -32.34 -33.39
N LYS A 689 -29.00 -31.46 -34.10
CA LYS A 689 -29.48 -30.10 -33.75
C LYS A 689 -28.76 -29.27 -32.65
N ARG A 690 -28.33 -28.05 -33.03
CA ARG A 690 -28.57 -26.83 -32.23
C ARG A 690 -29.02 -25.68 -33.13
N LYS A 691 -29.87 -24.78 -32.63
CA LYS A 691 -30.49 -23.67 -33.38
C LYS A 691 -29.56 -22.45 -33.42
N THR A 692 -29.46 -21.78 -34.57
CA THR A 692 -28.96 -20.40 -34.69
C THR A 692 -30.13 -19.41 -34.81
N SER A 693 -29.89 -18.12 -34.56
CA SER A 693 -30.95 -17.12 -34.34
C SER A 693 -31.37 -16.35 -35.59
N LEU A 694 -32.67 -16.04 -35.69
CA LEU A 694 -33.32 -15.36 -36.83
C LEU A 694 -32.71 -14.00 -37.22
N LYS A 695 -32.07 -13.27 -36.29
CA LYS A 695 -31.49 -11.93 -36.55
C LYS A 695 -30.45 -11.96 -37.69
N GLN A 696 -29.58 -12.97 -37.71
CA GLN A 696 -28.53 -13.14 -38.72
C GLN A 696 -29.08 -13.50 -40.12
N GLN A 697 -30.38 -13.84 -40.21
CA GLN A 697 -31.06 -14.16 -41.47
C GLN A 697 -31.77 -12.94 -42.07
N GLN A 698 -32.15 -11.95 -41.25
CA GLN A 698 -32.79 -10.71 -41.69
C GLN A 698 -31.77 -9.74 -42.33
N ASP A 699 -30.62 -9.52 -41.69
CA ASP A 699 -29.55 -8.64 -42.21
C ASP A 699 -29.09 -9.06 -43.62
N ARG A 700 -29.17 -10.36 -43.93
CA ARG A 700 -28.73 -10.93 -45.21
C ARG A 700 -29.73 -10.80 -46.36
N GLN A 701 -30.92 -10.25 -46.13
CA GLN A 701 -31.96 -10.06 -47.16
C GLN A 701 -32.18 -8.59 -47.58
N LEU A 702 -31.54 -7.62 -46.90
CA LEU A 702 -31.75 -6.18 -47.15
C LEU A 702 -31.04 -5.63 -48.40
N PHE A 703 -30.10 -6.38 -49.02
CA PHE A 703 -29.26 -5.89 -50.12
C PHE A 703 -29.65 -6.37 -51.53
N THR A 704 -30.82 -6.99 -51.71
CA THR A 704 -31.29 -7.43 -53.03
C THR A 704 -32.73 -6.98 -53.33
N ARG A 705 -32.90 -5.87 -54.05
CA ARG A 705 -34.22 -5.41 -54.53
C ARG A 705 -34.35 -5.54 -56.05
N LYS A 706 -35.09 -6.56 -56.50
CA LYS A 706 -35.71 -6.62 -57.84
C LYS A 706 -37.25 -6.57 -57.70
N LYS A 707 -37.97 -6.39 -58.80
CA LYS A 707 -39.24 -5.62 -58.84
C LYS A 707 -40.50 -6.47 -59.05
N SER A 708 -41.39 -6.48 -58.05
CA SER A 708 -42.87 -6.68 -58.08
C SER A 708 -43.44 -6.32 -56.68
N GLY A 709 -44.75 -6.16 -56.46
CA GLY A 709 -45.87 -6.10 -57.41
C GLY A 709 -47.18 -6.66 -56.82
N MET A 710 -48.14 -5.76 -56.50
CA MET A 710 -49.52 -5.99 -55.98
C MET A 710 -49.70 -6.90 -54.75
N ASP A 711 -50.08 -6.33 -53.59
CA ASP A 711 -51.47 -6.32 -53.09
C ASP A 711 -51.60 -5.66 -51.68
N VAL A 712 -52.84 -5.38 -51.26
CA VAL A 712 -53.33 -4.45 -50.21
C VAL A 712 -54.69 -5.02 -49.72
N PRO A 713 -55.24 -4.82 -48.49
CA PRO A 713 -55.15 -3.69 -47.53
C PRO A 713 -54.56 -4.11 -46.15
N GLU A 714 -54.78 -3.56 -44.93
CA GLU A 714 -55.84 -2.73 -44.29
C GLU A 714 -55.33 -1.66 -43.29
N THR A 715 -56.28 -1.03 -42.59
CA THR A 715 -56.28 0.19 -41.75
C THR A 715 -56.80 -0.12 -40.32
N PRO A 716 -56.81 0.74 -39.26
CA PRO A 716 -57.03 2.22 -39.15
C PRO A 716 -55.84 3.00 -38.49
N ARG A 717 -55.68 4.35 -38.58
CA ARG A 717 -56.55 5.52 -38.22
C ARG A 717 -56.83 5.64 -36.71
N THR A 718 -56.95 6.79 -36.04
CA THR A 718 -56.93 8.25 -36.39
C THR A 718 -56.29 9.06 -35.22
N ASP A 719 -56.07 10.38 -35.21
CA ASP A 719 -55.54 11.45 -36.10
C ASP A 719 -55.77 12.80 -35.33
N ASP A 720 -54.82 13.77 -35.24
CA ASP A 720 -55.05 15.07 -34.52
C ASP A 720 -54.22 16.28 -35.07
N GLU A 721 -54.70 17.53 -34.84
CA GLU A 721 -54.26 18.81 -35.46
C GLU A 721 -53.32 19.69 -34.55
N GLY A 722 -52.72 20.84 -34.93
CA GLY A 722 -52.59 21.60 -36.18
C GLY A 722 -52.15 23.09 -35.99
N SER A 723 -52.09 23.88 -37.09
CA SER A 723 -52.01 25.37 -37.19
C SER A 723 -50.64 26.12 -37.23
N ILE A 724 -50.69 27.39 -37.69
CA ILE A 724 -49.64 28.32 -38.21
C ILE A 724 -50.15 29.80 -38.08
N PRO A 725 -49.41 30.94 -38.30
CA PRO A 725 -48.45 31.21 -39.40
C PRO A 725 -47.28 32.27 -39.21
N GLU A 726 -46.44 32.38 -40.26
CA GLU A 726 -45.82 33.61 -40.88
C GLU A 726 -44.81 34.59 -40.23
N SER A 727 -44.05 35.24 -41.15
CA SER A 727 -43.25 36.49 -41.07
C SER A 727 -41.83 36.41 -40.44
N SER A 728 -40.78 37.12 -40.93
CA SER A 728 -40.64 37.91 -42.19
C SER A 728 -39.17 38.17 -42.62
N VAL A 729 -38.98 38.33 -43.95
CA VAL A 729 -38.04 39.26 -44.65
C VAL A 729 -36.50 39.09 -44.53
N GLU A 730 -35.89 38.64 -45.65
CA GLU A 730 -34.59 39.08 -46.24
C GLU A 730 -33.27 38.92 -45.45
N ARG A 731 -32.05 38.83 -46.00
CA ARG A 731 -31.46 38.76 -47.37
C ARG A 731 -30.03 38.17 -47.22
N ASN A 732 -29.23 37.72 -48.21
CA ASN A 732 -29.32 37.56 -49.67
C ASN A 732 -28.18 36.60 -50.13
N GLN A 733 -28.34 35.75 -51.16
CA GLN A 733 -27.24 35.42 -52.12
C GLN A 733 -27.67 34.56 -53.33
N GLN A 734 -27.06 34.91 -54.45
CA GLN A 734 -27.38 34.61 -55.85
C GLN A 734 -26.92 33.21 -56.31
N TRP A 735 -27.76 32.46 -57.02
CA TRP A 735 -27.40 31.17 -57.65
C TRP A 735 -27.32 31.31 -59.18
N LEU A 736 -26.23 30.82 -59.79
CA LEU A 736 -26.05 30.74 -61.25
C LEU A 736 -26.52 29.37 -61.77
N LYS A 737 -27.44 29.38 -62.75
CA LYS A 737 -27.94 28.17 -63.41
C LYS A 737 -27.02 27.76 -64.56
N LEU A 738 -26.59 26.51 -64.59
CA LEU A 738 -25.93 25.93 -65.77
C LEU A 738 -26.95 25.67 -66.89
N SER A 739 -26.57 26.04 -68.11
CA SER A 739 -27.39 25.86 -69.32
C SER A 739 -27.34 24.41 -69.82
N ARG A 740 -28.41 23.95 -70.47
CA ARG A 740 -28.57 22.57 -70.95
C ARG A 740 -28.61 22.55 -72.49
N GLN A 741 -27.45 22.66 -73.13
CA GLN A 741 -27.35 22.51 -74.59
C GLN A 741 -27.44 21.04 -75.01
N HIS A 742 -28.10 20.78 -76.15
CA HIS A 742 -28.08 19.49 -76.83
C HIS A 742 -27.02 19.54 -77.93
N GLY A 743 -26.18 18.51 -78.01
CA GLY A 743 -25.23 18.27 -79.10
C GLY A 743 -25.36 16.84 -79.60
N VAL A 744 -25.34 16.66 -80.92
CA VAL A 744 -25.34 15.33 -81.58
C VAL A 744 -23.90 14.80 -81.58
N PRO A 745 -23.65 13.50 -81.33
CA PRO A 745 -22.30 12.95 -81.36
C PRO A 745 -21.71 12.99 -82.79
N PRO A 746 -20.41 13.33 -82.94
CA PRO A 746 -19.70 13.17 -84.21
C PRO A 746 -19.49 11.68 -84.56
N PRO A 747 -19.20 11.34 -85.83
CA PRO A 747 -18.95 9.96 -86.24
C PRO A 747 -17.63 9.40 -85.67
N PRO A 748 -17.48 8.07 -85.60
CA PRO A 748 -16.21 7.46 -85.24
C PRO A 748 -15.15 7.76 -86.33
N VAL A 749 -13.99 8.23 -85.90
CA VAL A 749 -12.75 8.17 -86.69
C VAL A 749 -12.14 6.79 -86.45
N SER A 750 -11.69 6.14 -87.52
CA SER A 750 -11.04 4.82 -87.48
C SER A 750 -9.53 4.95 -87.23
N ASP A 751 -8.90 3.79 -87.05
CA ASP A 751 -7.46 3.56 -87.20
C ASP A 751 -6.58 4.09 -86.07
N ASP A 752 -6.63 3.40 -84.92
CA ASP A 752 -5.45 3.23 -84.06
C ASP A 752 -4.34 2.52 -84.87
N PRO A 753 -3.11 3.05 -84.90
CA PRO A 753 -1.94 2.27 -85.28
C PRO A 753 -1.43 1.50 -84.05
N ASP A 754 -1.52 0.17 -84.06
CA ASP A 754 -0.92 -0.72 -83.05
C ASP A 754 0.63 -0.67 -83.12
N GLU A 755 1.26 0.38 -82.56
CA GLU A 755 2.67 0.38 -82.21
C GLU A 755 2.85 0.10 -80.70
N PRO A 756 3.21 -1.14 -80.29
CA PRO A 756 3.56 -1.42 -78.91
C PRO A 756 4.87 -0.69 -78.53
N LEU A 757 4.90 -0.16 -77.30
CA LEU A 757 6.07 0.54 -76.75
C LEU A 757 7.36 -0.31 -76.90
N PRO A 758 8.51 0.33 -77.22
CA PRO A 758 9.73 -0.40 -77.54
C PRO A 758 10.24 -1.19 -76.33
N THR A 759 10.44 -2.49 -76.53
CA THR A 759 10.93 -3.42 -75.51
C THR A 759 12.42 -3.16 -75.20
N ALA A 760 12.66 -2.35 -74.17
CA ALA A 760 13.97 -2.26 -73.56
C ALA A 760 14.36 -3.64 -72.97
N ASN A 761 15.51 -4.19 -73.39
CA ASN A 761 16.01 -5.48 -72.92
C ASN A 761 16.39 -5.42 -71.43
N GLY A 762 15.46 -5.76 -70.54
CA GLY A 762 15.70 -5.82 -69.10
C GLY A 762 14.69 -6.70 -68.37
N THR A 763 15.18 -7.59 -67.50
CA THR A 763 14.36 -8.49 -66.67
C THR A 763 13.83 -7.78 -65.40
N GLY A 764 13.35 -6.55 -65.56
CA GLY A 764 12.90 -5.69 -64.46
C GLY A 764 11.45 -5.93 -64.05
N THR A 765 11.09 -5.49 -62.85
CA THR A 765 9.69 -5.27 -62.45
C THR A 765 9.23 -3.88 -62.90
N ASP A 766 7.92 -3.68 -63.05
CA ASP A 766 7.31 -2.37 -63.36
C ASP A 766 7.76 -1.28 -62.36
N LEU A 767 7.94 -1.63 -61.09
CA LEU A 767 8.54 -0.75 -60.08
C LEU A 767 10.00 -0.35 -60.38
N ASP A 768 10.81 -1.19 -61.03
CA ASP A 768 12.18 -0.82 -61.41
C ASP A 768 12.17 0.25 -62.51
N LEU A 769 11.23 0.14 -63.47
CA LEU A 769 11.01 1.12 -64.53
C LEU A 769 10.52 2.45 -63.96
N LEU A 770 9.51 2.44 -63.08
CA LEU A 770 8.99 3.65 -62.43
C LEU A 770 10.05 4.39 -61.59
N VAL A 771 10.88 3.65 -60.83
CA VAL A 771 11.96 4.24 -60.02
C VAL A 771 13.07 4.81 -60.92
N ASN A 772 13.44 4.11 -62.00
CA ASN A 772 14.46 4.58 -62.93
C ASN A 772 14.00 5.84 -63.69
N ASN A 773 12.76 5.85 -64.18
CA ASN A 773 12.19 7.01 -64.88
C ASN A 773 12.14 8.25 -63.99
N TYR A 774 11.79 8.09 -62.70
CA TYR A 774 11.85 9.19 -61.74
C TYR A 774 13.29 9.69 -61.56
N ALA A 775 14.26 8.79 -61.37
CA ALA A 775 15.67 9.16 -61.19
C ALA A 775 16.29 9.87 -62.42
N THR A 776 15.74 9.67 -63.62
CA THR A 776 16.12 10.39 -64.85
C THR A 776 15.29 11.66 -65.14
N SER A 777 14.32 12.02 -64.28
CA SER A 777 13.36 13.10 -64.56
C SER A 777 13.86 14.48 -64.15
N ASP A 778 13.35 15.53 -64.82
CA ASP A 778 13.57 16.93 -64.45
C ASP A 778 13.10 17.24 -63.01
N VAL A 779 12.12 16.49 -62.49
CA VAL A 779 11.63 16.63 -61.10
C VAL A 779 12.69 16.17 -60.10
N ALA A 780 13.37 15.05 -60.36
CA ALA A 780 14.47 14.59 -59.52
C ALA A 780 15.71 15.49 -59.66
N GLY A 781 16.00 15.99 -60.87
CA GLY A 781 17.08 16.95 -61.10
C GLY A 781 16.90 18.26 -60.33
N SER A 782 15.73 18.89 -60.47
CA SER A 782 15.42 20.15 -59.77
C SER A 782 15.38 20.00 -58.24
N LEU A 783 14.92 18.85 -57.72
CA LEU A 783 15.02 18.51 -56.30
C LEU A 783 16.49 18.39 -55.83
N HIS A 784 17.35 17.77 -56.63
CA HIS A 784 18.77 17.62 -56.31
C HIS A 784 19.49 18.98 -56.27
N ASP A 785 19.19 19.85 -57.24
CA ASP A 785 19.70 21.21 -57.30
C ASP A 785 19.21 22.07 -56.12
N ASP A 786 17.94 22.00 -55.73
CA ASP A 786 17.39 22.70 -54.56
C ASP A 786 18.14 22.34 -53.26
N VAL A 787 18.30 21.03 -52.98
CA VAL A 787 19.05 20.56 -51.80
C VAL A 787 20.50 21.03 -51.82
N ASN A 788 21.18 20.96 -52.97
CA ASN A 788 22.57 21.41 -53.11
C ASN A 788 22.70 22.94 -52.92
N ASN A 789 21.77 23.72 -53.49
CA ASN A 789 21.71 25.18 -53.31
C ASN A 789 21.48 25.57 -51.85
N ALA A 790 20.63 24.84 -51.12
CA ALA A 790 20.42 25.04 -49.70
C ALA A 790 21.69 24.76 -48.87
N ILE A 791 22.40 23.67 -49.16
CA ILE A 791 23.67 23.32 -48.49
C ILE A 791 24.76 24.38 -48.79
N HIS A 792 24.90 24.83 -50.03
CA HIS A 792 25.84 25.91 -50.39
C HIS A 792 25.48 27.25 -49.74
N SER A 793 24.19 27.56 -49.60
CA SER A 793 23.71 28.77 -48.91
C SER A 793 24.03 28.73 -47.41
N ALA A 794 23.84 27.58 -46.75
CA ALA A 794 24.21 27.40 -45.35
C ALA A 794 25.73 27.47 -45.14
N ALA A 795 26.51 26.82 -46.00
CA ALA A 795 27.98 26.81 -45.92
C ALA A 795 28.62 28.20 -46.14
N THR A 796 27.99 29.05 -46.96
CA THR A 796 28.43 30.45 -47.15
C THR A 796 27.97 31.35 -46.01
N ALA A 797 26.74 31.21 -45.51
CA ALA A 797 26.23 31.97 -44.36
C ALA A 797 27.04 31.71 -43.06
N ASN A 798 27.45 30.46 -42.82
CA ASN A 798 28.25 30.07 -41.64
C ASN A 798 29.75 30.41 -41.74
N GLY A 799 30.19 31.13 -42.78
CA GLY A 799 31.45 31.89 -42.74
C GLY A 799 32.76 31.09 -42.64
N GLY A 800 32.81 29.88 -43.21
CA GLY A 800 34.09 29.21 -43.53
C GLY A 800 34.99 28.77 -42.36
N SER A 801 34.54 28.85 -41.10
CA SER A 801 35.33 28.52 -39.90
C SER A 801 35.50 27.00 -39.67
N VAL A 802 36.05 26.29 -40.66
CA VAL A 802 36.39 24.87 -40.55
C VAL A 802 37.71 24.72 -39.78
N ILE A 803 37.63 24.72 -38.45
CA ILE A 803 38.75 24.29 -37.61
C ILE A 803 38.93 22.78 -37.80
N ARG A 804 39.93 22.40 -38.60
CA ARG A 804 40.39 21.01 -38.69
C ARG A 804 41.20 20.68 -37.45
N ASP A 805 40.65 19.79 -36.63
CA ASP A 805 41.42 19.16 -35.56
C ASP A 805 42.49 18.22 -36.16
N THR A 806 43.56 17.90 -35.44
CA THR A 806 44.74 17.23 -36.04
C THR A 806 44.49 15.83 -36.61
N ASN A 807 43.33 15.23 -36.30
CA ASN A 807 42.88 13.93 -36.81
C ASN A 807 41.93 14.03 -38.02
N GLY A 808 41.70 15.24 -38.57
CA GLY A 808 40.93 15.44 -39.80
C GLY A 808 39.40 15.50 -39.64
N ASN A 809 38.88 15.33 -38.42
CA ASN A 809 37.45 15.47 -38.14
C ASN A 809 37.00 16.94 -38.26
N VAL A 810 35.86 17.17 -38.90
CA VAL A 810 35.21 18.49 -38.99
C VAL A 810 34.24 18.65 -37.81
N THR A 811 34.50 19.64 -36.95
CA THR A 811 33.56 20.03 -35.89
C THR A 811 32.90 21.36 -36.26
N ALA A 812 31.64 21.31 -36.71
CA ALA A 812 30.85 22.51 -36.93
C ALA A 812 30.48 23.13 -35.58
N THR A 813 30.94 24.35 -35.31
CA THR A 813 30.53 25.12 -34.12
C THR A 813 29.20 25.80 -34.35
N SER A 814 28.13 25.02 -34.52
CA SER A 814 26.77 25.57 -34.55
C SER A 814 26.46 26.26 -33.22
N GLY A 815 25.70 27.36 -33.30
CA GLY A 815 25.51 28.30 -32.19
C GLY A 815 24.57 27.78 -31.12
N LYS A 816 25.02 26.79 -30.32
CA LYS A 816 24.29 26.05 -29.27
C LYS A 816 22.97 26.72 -28.86
N VAL A 817 21.85 26.24 -29.40
CA VAL A 817 20.53 26.63 -28.90
C VAL A 817 20.49 26.38 -27.39
N LYS A 818 20.19 27.43 -26.62
CA LYS A 818 20.40 27.49 -25.18
C LYS A 818 19.34 26.68 -24.44
N GLY A 819 19.51 25.35 -24.44
CA GLY A 819 18.54 24.37 -23.99
C GLY A 819 17.90 24.72 -22.64
N TYR A 820 16.60 24.98 -22.69
CA TYR A 820 15.82 25.40 -21.52
C TYR A 820 15.82 24.35 -20.41
N ARG A 821 15.85 24.79 -19.15
CA ARG A 821 15.88 23.90 -18.00
C ARG A 821 14.49 23.30 -17.75
N LYS A 822 14.33 22.01 -18.09
CA LYS A 822 13.12 21.23 -17.78
C LYS A 822 12.82 21.25 -16.27
N VAL A 823 11.54 21.07 -15.93
CA VAL A 823 11.08 20.93 -14.54
C VAL A 823 11.76 19.73 -13.87
N GLY A 824 12.34 19.93 -12.69
CA GLY A 824 13.04 18.88 -11.93
C GLY A 824 12.11 17.81 -11.36
N VAL A 825 12.67 16.65 -10.97
CA VAL A 825 11.95 15.43 -10.55
C VAL A 825 10.83 15.69 -9.54
N PHE A 826 11.07 16.49 -8.49
CA PHE A 826 10.04 16.83 -7.51
C PHE A 826 8.88 17.66 -8.09
N GLY A 827 9.17 18.58 -9.01
CA GLY A 827 8.12 19.35 -9.70
C GLY A 827 7.30 18.47 -10.65
N GLN A 828 7.95 17.55 -11.37
CA GLN A 828 7.26 16.55 -12.18
C GLN A 828 6.35 15.67 -11.31
N PHE A 829 6.83 15.21 -10.15
CA PHE A 829 6.03 14.46 -9.18
C PHE A 829 4.80 15.26 -8.76
N MET A 830 4.92 16.53 -8.35
CA MET A 830 3.77 17.34 -7.94
C MET A 830 2.75 17.57 -9.06
N ILE A 831 3.19 17.74 -10.31
CA ILE A 831 2.30 17.86 -11.48
C ILE A 831 1.57 16.53 -11.71
N LEU A 832 2.30 15.41 -11.77
CA LEU A 832 1.75 14.08 -12.01
C LEU A 832 0.82 13.63 -10.87
N SER A 833 1.16 13.94 -9.62
CA SER A 833 0.30 13.75 -8.44
C SER A 833 -1.01 14.51 -8.56
N THR A 834 -0.96 15.78 -9.00
CA THR A 834 -2.17 16.58 -9.27
C THR A 834 -3.03 15.93 -10.35
N ARG A 835 -2.41 15.43 -11.43
CA ARG A 835 -3.07 14.72 -12.52
C ARG A 835 -3.73 13.41 -12.05
N THR A 836 -3.02 12.59 -11.28
CA THR A 836 -3.55 11.33 -10.73
C THR A 836 -4.68 11.57 -9.72
N TRP A 837 -4.58 12.63 -8.90
CA TRP A 837 -5.63 13.03 -7.97
C TRP A 837 -6.90 13.45 -8.71
N ARG A 838 -6.81 14.33 -9.73
CA ARG A 838 -7.94 14.71 -10.59
C ARG A 838 -8.61 13.48 -11.21
N ASN A 839 -7.83 12.54 -11.74
CA ASN A 839 -8.33 11.30 -12.34
C ASN A 839 -9.09 10.42 -11.32
N LEU A 840 -8.45 10.07 -10.21
CA LEU A 840 -9.05 9.25 -9.15
C LEU A 840 -10.33 9.89 -8.58
N TYR A 841 -10.31 11.21 -8.38
CA TYR A 841 -11.41 11.96 -7.82
C TYR A 841 -12.62 12.07 -8.75
N ARG A 842 -12.40 12.13 -10.08
CA ARG A 842 -13.47 12.10 -11.10
C ARG A 842 -13.98 10.70 -11.43
N ASN A 843 -13.23 9.66 -11.07
CA ASN A 843 -13.66 8.26 -11.10
C ASN A 843 -13.91 7.70 -9.68
N PRO A 844 -14.81 8.30 -8.87
CA PRO A 844 -15.00 7.92 -7.47
C PRO A 844 -15.58 6.51 -7.30
N MET A 845 -16.09 5.87 -8.36
CA MET A 845 -16.68 4.54 -8.32
C MET A 845 -15.75 3.50 -7.67
N LEU A 846 -14.47 3.45 -8.08
CA LEU A 846 -13.51 2.49 -7.53
C LEU A 846 -13.27 2.70 -6.03
N MET A 847 -13.10 3.96 -5.61
CA MET A 847 -12.90 4.34 -4.21
C MET A 847 -14.14 4.04 -3.36
N LEU A 848 -15.32 4.42 -3.85
CA LEU A 848 -16.60 4.19 -3.17
C LEU A 848 -16.90 2.69 -3.03
N THR A 849 -16.62 1.88 -4.07
CA THR A 849 -16.73 0.42 -4.00
C THR A 849 -15.81 -0.17 -2.94
N HIS A 850 -14.55 0.28 -2.83
CA HIS A 850 -13.66 -0.19 -1.76
C HIS A 850 -14.13 0.19 -0.36
N TYR A 851 -14.62 1.42 -0.15
CA TYR A 851 -15.16 1.85 1.14
C TYR A 851 -16.44 1.08 1.51
N ALA A 852 -17.37 0.92 0.55
CA ALA A 852 -18.61 0.16 0.77
C ALA A 852 -18.34 -1.32 1.10
N ILE A 853 -17.42 -1.97 0.37
CA ILE A 853 -17.02 -3.36 0.65
C ILE A 853 -16.39 -3.48 2.04
N ALA A 854 -15.47 -2.57 2.41
CA ALA A 854 -14.85 -2.59 3.74
C ALA A 854 -15.88 -2.46 4.88
N ILE A 855 -16.86 -1.56 4.75
CA ILE A 855 -17.93 -1.38 5.75
C ILE A 855 -18.83 -2.61 5.83
N VAL A 856 -19.27 -3.16 4.70
CA VAL A 856 -20.17 -4.34 4.66
C VAL A 856 -19.47 -5.57 5.24
N LEU A 857 -18.21 -5.81 4.89
CA LEU A 857 -17.42 -6.91 5.46
C LEU A 857 -17.14 -6.70 6.96
N ALA A 858 -16.87 -5.47 7.39
CA ALA A 858 -16.64 -5.15 8.80
C ALA A 858 -17.89 -5.42 9.67
N VAL A 859 -19.07 -4.96 9.24
CA VAL A 859 -20.34 -5.20 9.94
C VAL A 859 -20.69 -6.69 9.92
N PHE A 860 -20.45 -7.38 8.81
CA PHE A 860 -20.69 -8.83 8.69
C PHE A 860 -19.81 -9.65 9.64
N LEU A 861 -18.49 -9.40 9.67
CA LEU A 861 -17.58 -10.07 10.60
C LEU A 861 -17.87 -9.69 12.06
N GLY A 862 -18.12 -8.41 12.33
CA GLY A 862 -18.50 -7.93 13.67
C GLY A 862 -19.82 -8.49 14.18
N PHE A 863 -20.73 -8.88 13.30
CA PHE A 863 -21.97 -9.59 13.64
C PHE A 863 -21.74 -11.09 13.89
N LEU A 864 -20.95 -11.76 13.03
CA LEU A 864 -20.67 -13.19 13.18
C LEU A 864 -19.83 -13.53 14.43
N PHE A 865 -18.91 -12.65 14.80
CA PHE A 865 -18.01 -12.81 15.95
C PHE A 865 -18.37 -11.84 17.10
N TYR A 866 -19.64 -11.46 17.20
CA TYR A 866 -20.12 -10.51 18.21
C TYR A 866 -19.95 -11.05 19.64
N GLY A 867 -19.30 -10.27 20.52
CA GLY A 867 -19.18 -10.57 21.95
C GLY A 867 -18.38 -11.85 22.27
N LEU A 868 -17.09 -11.85 21.94
CA LEU A 868 -16.16 -12.94 22.25
C LEU A 868 -16.07 -13.21 23.76
N THR A 869 -16.25 -14.47 24.17
CA THR A 869 -16.01 -14.95 25.54
C THR A 869 -14.51 -15.21 25.79
N ASP A 870 -14.11 -15.38 27.05
CA ASP A 870 -12.71 -15.63 27.44
C ASP A 870 -12.45 -17.12 27.81
N ASP A 871 -13.14 -18.02 27.12
CA ASP A 871 -12.99 -19.48 27.22
C ASP A 871 -12.36 -20.06 25.93
N ILE A 872 -11.98 -21.35 25.94
CA ILE A 872 -11.33 -22.01 24.78
C ILE A 872 -12.12 -21.82 23.46
N LYS A 873 -13.46 -21.80 23.52
CA LYS A 873 -14.33 -21.53 22.36
C LYS A 873 -14.18 -20.09 21.85
N GLY A 874 -14.07 -19.13 22.78
CA GLY A 874 -13.78 -17.73 22.49
C GLY A 874 -12.38 -17.51 21.89
N PHE A 875 -11.39 -18.32 22.28
CA PHE A 875 -10.07 -18.34 21.62
C PHE A 875 -10.15 -18.88 20.17
N GLN A 876 -10.87 -19.98 19.94
CA GLN A 876 -11.11 -20.48 18.57
C GLN A 876 -11.84 -19.43 17.70
N ASN A 877 -12.79 -18.71 18.27
CA ASN A 877 -13.50 -17.63 17.58
C ASN A 877 -12.57 -16.43 17.26
N ARG A 878 -11.59 -16.09 18.12
CA ARG A 878 -10.56 -15.07 17.83
C ARG A 878 -9.67 -15.48 16.64
N LEU A 879 -9.19 -16.73 16.63
CA LEU A 879 -8.43 -17.29 15.50
C LEU A 879 -9.24 -17.20 14.20
N GLY A 880 -10.52 -17.62 14.23
CA GLY A 880 -11.43 -17.52 13.09
C GLY A 880 -11.64 -16.08 12.61
N LEU A 881 -11.86 -15.15 13.54
CA LEU A 881 -12.03 -13.72 13.25
C LEU A 881 -10.82 -13.17 12.49
N PHE A 882 -9.59 -13.32 13.03
CA PHE A 882 -8.39 -12.77 12.41
C PHE A 882 -8.08 -13.45 11.07
N PHE A 883 -8.34 -14.75 10.93
CA PHE A 883 -8.17 -15.47 9.67
C PHE A 883 -9.10 -14.91 8.58
N PHE A 884 -10.41 -14.78 8.85
CA PHE A 884 -11.35 -14.25 7.86
C PHE A 884 -11.13 -12.75 7.58
N LEU A 885 -10.74 -11.97 8.59
CA LEU A 885 -10.42 -10.54 8.47
C LEU A 885 -9.25 -10.32 7.50
N LEU A 886 -8.15 -11.07 7.66
CA LEU A 886 -7.02 -11.02 6.73
C LEU A 886 -7.37 -11.60 5.36
N ALA A 887 -8.10 -12.72 5.29
CA ALA A 887 -8.46 -13.37 4.02
C ALA A 887 -9.33 -12.47 3.12
N LEU A 888 -10.48 -12.02 3.63
CA LEU A 888 -11.44 -11.22 2.87
C LEU A 888 -10.85 -9.88 2.44
N PHE A 889 -10.02 -9.28 3.29
CA PHE A 889 -9.38 -8.00 3.01
C PHE A 889 -8.16 -8.14 2.08
N GLY A 890 -7.35 -9.19 2.26
CA GLY A 890 -6.21 -9.51 1.38
C GLY A 890 -6.64 -9.74 -0.06
N PHE A 891 -7.70 -10.52 -0.32
CA PHE A 891 -8.23 -10.68 -1.67
C PHE A 891 -8.83 -9.38 -2.27
N SER A 892 -9.19 -8.38 -1.44
CA SER A 892 -9.59 -7.04 -1.91
C SER A 892 -8.42 -6.23 -2.51
N THR A 893 -7.16 -6.63 -2.30
CA THR A 893 -5.99 -5.95 -2.88
C THR A 893 -5.70 -6.31 -4.34
N LEU A 894 -6.34 -7.36 -4.88
CA LEU A 894 -6.22 -7.75 -6.28
C LEU A 894 -6.59 -6.61 -7.24
N THR A 895 -7.40 -5.63 -6.82
CA THR A 895 -7.71 -4.45 -7.64
C THR A 895 -6.49 -3.57 -7.95
N THR A 896 -5.40 -3.60 -7.18
CA THR A 896 -4.16 -2.88 -7.53
C THR A 896 -3.50 -3.45 -8.81
N LEU A 897 -3.81 -4.68 -9.23
CA LEU A 897 -3.30 -5.28 -10.48
C LEU A 897 -3.68 -4.47 -11.73
N THR A 898 -4.86 -3.83 -11.75
CA THR A 898 -5.35 -3.10 -12.92
C THR A 898 -4.92 -1.63 -12.95
N VAL A 899 -4.47 -1.09 -11.81
CA VAL A 899 -4.13 0.34 -11.60
C VAL A 899 -3.00 0.82 -12.50
N PHE A 900 -2.04 -0.06 -12.83
CA PHE A 900 -0.98 0.23 -13.80
C PHE A 900 -1.38 -0.19 -15.24
N ALA A 901 -2.13 -1.27 -15.39
CA ALA A 901 -2.45 -1.87 -16.70
C ALA A 901 -3.20 -0.92 -17.64
N THR A 902 -4.12 -0.11 -17.10
CA THR A 902 -4.93 0.84 -17.89
C THR A 902 -4.14 2.04 -18.42
N GLU A 903 -3.16 2.56 -17.67
CA GLU A 903 -2.35 3.73 -18.05
C GLU A 903 -1.01 3.35 -18.71
N ARG A 904 -0.69 2.05 -18.80
CA ARG A 904 0.57 1.52 -19.36
C ARG A 904 0.93 2.08 -20.74
N LEU A 905 -0.04 2.19 -21.65
CA LEU A 905 0.20 2.66 -23.02
C LEU A 905 0.50 4.17 -23.08
N LEU A 906 -0.20 4.97 -22.27
CA LEU A 906 0.10 6.40 -22.09
C LEU A 906 1.49 6.60 -21.50
N PHE A 907 1.83 5.88 -20.42
CA PHE A 907 3.14 5.96 -19.77
C PHE A 907 4.29 5.63 -20.73
N MET A 908 4.16 4.59 -21.55
CA MET A 908 5.19 4.24 -22.55
C MET A 908 5.39 5.36 -23.57
N ARG A 909 4.31 5.99 -24.06
CA ARG A 909 4.37 7.11 -25.03
C ARG A 909 4.96 8.39 -24.42
N GLU A 910 4.50 8.78 -23.24
CA GLU A 910 5.04 9.95 -22.52
C GLU A 910 6.53 9.76 -22.14
N ARG A 911 6.93 8.54 -21.76
CA ARG A 911 8.34 8.18 -21.55
C ARG A 911 9.15 8.22 -22.85
N ALA A 912 8.61 7.69 -23.95
CA ALA A 912 9.26 7.70 -25.27
C ALA A 912 9.55 9.12 -25.79
N LYS A 913 8.66 10.07 -25.47
CA LYS A 913 8.78 11.50 -25.77
C LYS A 913 9.56 12.31 -24.70
N GLY A 914 9.94 11.70 -23.58
CA GLY A 914 10.75 12.35 -22.53
C GLY A 914 10.02 13.47 -21.77
N TYR A 915 8.73 13.27 -21.48
CA TYR A 915 7.90 14.21 -20.70
C TYR A 915 8.37 14.31 -19.24
N TYR A 916 8.69 13.18 -18.61
CA TYR A 916 9.08 13.09 -17.20
C TYR A 916 10.00 11.89 -16.93
N SER A 917 10.64 11.91 -15.76
CA SER A 917 11.39 10.77 -15.25
C SER A 917 10.43 9.67 -14.75
N PRO A 918 10.69 8.37 -15.02
CA PRO A 918 9.80 7.29 -14.63
C PRO A 918 9.59 7.17 -13.11
N ILE A 919 10.57 7.59 -12.30
CA ILE A 919 10.42 7.63 -10.83
C ILE A 919 9.34 8.63 -10.39
N SER A 920 9.21 9.77 -11.08
CA SER A 920 8.20 10.80 -10.79
C SER A 920 6.78 10.25 -10.96
N TYR A 921 6.55 9.52 -12.05
CA TYR A 921 5.28 8.87 -12.35
C TYR A 921 4.97 7.71 -11.39
N PHE A 922 5.95 6.84 -11.13
CA PHE A 922 5.76 5.71 -10.23
C PHE A 922 5.43 6.16 -8.81
N ALA A 923 6.20 7.10 -8.26
CA ALA A 923 5.95 7.66 -6.93
C ALA A 923 4.57 8.33 -6.85
N ALA A 924 4.18 9.13 -7.85
CA ALA A 924 2.86 9.75 -7.90
C ALA A 924 1.75 8.70 -7.92
N LYS A 925 1.84 7.69 -8.80
CA LYS A 925 0.84 6.64 -8.93
C LYS A 925 0.72 5.79 -7.66
N VAL A 926 1.83 5.41 -7.05
CA VAL A 926 1.86 4.58 -5.83
C VAL A 926 1.31 5.33 -4.61
N VAL A 927 1.72 6.59 -4.38
CA VAL A 927 1.21 7.37 -3.25
C VAL A 927 -0.30 7.58 -3.33
N PHE A 928 -0.82 7.87 -4.53
CA PHE A 928 -2.25 8.13 -4.75
C PHE A 928 -3.12 6.86 -4.92
N ASP A 929 -2.53 5.67 -5.08
CA ASP A 929 -3.22 4.39 -4.82
C ASP A 929 -3.26 4.09 -3.31
N ILE A 930 -2.09 4.17 -2.65
CA ILE A 930 -1.90 3.78 -1.25
C ILE A 930 -2.78 4.57 -0.29
N VAL A 931 -2.74 5.91 -0.33
CA VAL A 931 -3.39 6.72 0.72
C VAL A 931 -4.93 6.58 0.69
N PRO A 932 -5.62 6.68 -0.46
CA PRO A 932 -7.07 6.52 -0.50
C PRO A 932 -7.51 5.06 -0.44
N LEU A 933 -6.89 4.17 -1.23
CA LEU A 933 -7.42 2.81 -1.44
C LEU A 933 -6.81 1.75 -0.50
N ARG A 934 -5.70 2.04 0.19
CA ARG A 934 -5.01 1.05 1.05
C ARG A 934 -4.82 1.50 2.51
N LEU A 935 -4.79 2.79 2.82
CA LEU A 935 -4.70 3.27 4.22
C LEU A 935 -6.08 3.48 4.88
N ILE A 936 -7.07 4.03 4.16
CA ILE A 936 -8.39 4.36 4.74
C ILE A 936 -9.29 3.13 4.98
N PRO A 937 -9.45 2.16 4.04
CA PRO A 937 -10.34 1.01 4.25
C PRO A 937 -10.01 0.12 5.47
N PRO A 938 -8.74 -0.21 5.80
CA PRO A 938 -8.44 -0.99 7.00
C PRO A 938 -8.77 -0.23 8.29
N ILE A 939 -8.58 1.10 8.31
CA ILE A 939 -8.90 1.93 9.48
C ILE A 939 -10.42 1.93 9.72
N ILE A 940 -11.23 2.08 8.68
CA ILE A 940 -12.70 1.99 8.78
C ILE A 940 -13.13 0.59 9.24
N MET A 941 -12.55 -0.47 8.66
CA MET A 941 -12.85 -1.86 9.03
C MET A 941 -12.49 -2.14 10.49
N ALA A 942 -11.31 -1.71 10.94
CA ALA A 942 -10.85 -1.90 12.30
C ALA A 942 -11.70 -1.15 13.33
N ALA A 943 -12.06 0.10 13.04
CA ALA A 943 -12.92 0.91 13.91
C ALA A 943 -14.32 0.30 14.14
N ILE A 944 -14.82 -0.50 13.18
CA ILE A 944 -16.10 -1.21 13.29
C ILE A 944 -15.92 -2.58 13.97
N VAL A 945 -15.01 -3.42 13.48
CA VAL A 945 -14.85 -4.82 13.95
C VAL A 945 -14.39 -4.89 15.41
N TYR A 946 -13.42 -4.06 15.80
CA TYR A 946 -12.77 -4.14 17.12
C TYR A 946 -13.76 -3.96 18.29
N PRO A 947 -14.59 -2.89 18.34
CA PRO A 947 -15.60 -2.75 19.40
C PRO A 947 -16.79 -3.70 19.25
N MET A 948 -17.17 -4.13 18.04
CA MET A 948 -18.28 -5.08 17.85
C MET A 948 -17.96 -6.48 18.40
N THR A 949 -16.72 -6.93 18.24
CA THR A 949 -16.30 -8.29 18.62
C THR A 949 -15.90 -8.42 20.09
N GLY A 950 -15.55 -7.32 20.77
CA GLY A 950 -15.23 -7.33 22.20
C GLY A 950 -13.78 -7.70 22.53
N LEU A 951 -12.85 -7.41 21.61
CA LEU A 951 -11.39 -7.48 21.82
C LEU A 951 -10.94 -6.55 22.97
N ILE A 952 -9.70 -6.69 23.44
CA ILE A 952 -9.19 -5.97 24.63
C ILE A 952 -9.43 -4.45 24.51
N PRO A 953 -10.18 -3.81 25.45
CA PRO A 953 -10.61 -2.42 25.33
C PRO A 953 -9.51 -1.40 25.72
N ALA A 954 -8.31 -1.55 25.15
CA ALA A 954 -7.13 -0.73 25.45
C ALA A 954 -6.59 -0.04 24.19
N TRP A 955 -6.37 1.28 24.27
CA TRP A 955 -5.87 2.09 23.16
C TRP A 955 -4.56 1.61 22.52
N PRO A 956 -3.53 1.13 23.27
CA PRO A 956 -2.31 0.62 22.65
C PRO A 956 -2.56 -0.63 21.80
N GLU A 957 -3.42 -1.54 22.25
CA GLU A 957 -3.72 -2.80 21.56
C GLU A 957 -4.57 -2.56 20.31
N PHE A 958 -5.50 -1.60 20.36
CA PHE A 958 -6.24 -1.12 19.18
C PHE A 958 -5.32 -0.50 18.12
N LEU A 959 -4.36 0.35 18.53
CA LEU A 959 -3.44 1.00 17.59
C LEU A 959 -2.50 0.01 16.91
N LYS A 960 -2.01 -1.01 17.64
CA LYS A 960 -1.24 -2.13 17.07
C LYS A 960 -2.10 -2.96 16.10
N PHE A 961 -3.34 -3.28 16.46
CA PHE A 961 -4.30 -3.99 15.61
C PHE A 961 -4.54 -3.24 14.27
N VAL A 962 -4.76 -1.92 14.32
CA VAL A 962 -4.85 -1.07 13.13
C VAL A 962 -3.54 -1.09 12.32
N LEU A 963 -2.38 -0.99 12.99
CA LEU A 963 -1.07 -1.01 12.34
C LEU A 963 -0.82 -2.31 11.56
N PHE A 964 -1.14 -3.47 12.13
CA PHE A 964 -1.01 -4.76 11.44
C PHE A 964 -1.93 -4.86 10.22
N LEU A 965 -3.19 -4.45 10.33
CA LEU A 965 -4.13 -4.45 9.20
C LEU A 965 -3.69 -3.51 8.06
N VAL A 966 -3.14 -2.34 8.40
CA VAL A 966 -2.57 -1.40 7.43
C VAL A 966 -1.32 -2.01 6.77
N LEU A 967 -0.34 -2.49 7.54
CA LEU A 967 0.91 -3.04 7.00
C LEU A 967 0.69 -4.28 6.13
N PHE A 968 -0.19 -5.20 6.56
CA PHE A 968 -0.60 -6.36 5.77
C PHE A 968 -1.22 -5.94 4.43
N ASN A 969 -2.15 -4.98 4.44
CA ASN A 969 -2.81 -4.49 3.23
C ASN A 969 -1.85 -3.80 2.26
N LEU A 970 -0.87 -3.06 2.79
CA LEU A 970 0.19 -2.44 2.00
C LEU A 970 1.15 -3.48 1.39
N ALA A 971 1.53 -4.51 2.14
CA ALA A 971 2.36 -5.62 1.63
C ALA A 971 1.63 -6.42 0.54
N ALA A 972 0.35 -6.74 0.74
CA ALA A 972 -0.51 -7.39 -0.25
C ALA A 972 -0.67 -6.55 -1.53
N ALA A 973 -0.92 -5.24 -1.38
CA ALA A 973 -0.99 -4.31 -2.51
C ALA A 973 0.34 -4.17 -3.25
N ALA A 974 1.49 -4.18 -2.55
CA ALA A 974 2.82 -4.12 -3.17
C ALA A 974 3.12 -5.38 -4.01
N ILE A 975 2.76 -6.56 -3.53
CA ILE A 975 2.86 -7.82 -4.28
C ILE A 975 1.94 -7.79 -5.50
N CYS A 976 0.71 -7.32 -5.36
CA CYS A 976 -0.22 -7.13 -6.49
C CYS A 976 0.33 -6.13 -7.52
N LEU A 977 0.89 -5.00 -7.08
CA LEU A 977 1.49 -3.99 -7.96
C LEU A 977 2.64 -4.56 -8.80
N PHE A 978 3.53 -5.33 -8.17
CA PHE A 978 4.63 -6.03 -8.85
C PHE A 978 4.14 -6.98 -9.94
N ILE A 979 3.12 -7.81 -9.65
CA ILE A 979 2.51 -8.72 -10.62
C ILE A 979 1.85 -7.94 -11.77
N GLY A 980 1.14 -6.84 -11.48
CA GLY A 980 0.49 -5.98 -12.47
C GLY A 980 1.45 -5.20 -13.39
N VAL A 981 2.69 -4.95 -12.94
CA VAL A 981 3.76 -4.38 -13.78
C VAL A 981 4.33 -5.42 -14.75
N ILE A 982 4.57 -6.65 -14.28
CA ILE A 982 5.12 -7.74 -15.11
C ILE A 982 4.13 -8.16 -16.20
N PHE A 983 2.91 -8.54 -15.84
CA PHE A 983 1.99 -9.20 -16.76
C PHE A 983 1.15 -8.18 -17.54
N HIS A 984 1.36 -8.12 -18.86
CA HIS A 984 0.61 -7.24 -19.76
C HIS A 984 -0.90 -7.51 -19.76
N ASN A 985 -1.30 -8.78 -19.63
CA ASN A 985 -2.69 -9.20 -19.75
C ASN A 985 -3.33 -9.28 -18.36
N GLY A 986 -4.24 -8.35 -18.05
CA GLY A 986 -4.87 -8.23 -16.72
C GLY A 986 -5.55 -9.52 -16.21
N GLY A 987 -6.14 -10.33 -17.10
CA GLY A 987 -6.70 -11.63 -16.73
C GLY A 987 -5.65 -12.65 -16.23
N VAL A 988 -4.45 -12.64 -16.82
CA VAL A 988 -3.31 -13.47 -16.38
C VAL A 988 -2.75 -12.93 -15.06
N ALA A 989 -2.63 -11.61 -14.94
CA ALA A 989 -2.20 -10.95 -13.70
C ALA A 989 -3.15 -11.30 -12.53
N ASN A 990 -4.47 -11.29 -12.77
CA ASN A 990 -5.48 -11.66 -11.76
C ASN A 990 -5.44 -13.14 -11.37
N LEU A 991 -5.24 -14.05 -12.32
CA LEU A 991 -5.08 -15.47 -12.04
C LEU A 991 -3.86 -15.73 -11.15
N ILE A 992 -2.71 -15.13 -11.50
CA ILE A 992 -1.44 -15.30 -10.77
C ILE A 992 -1.51 -14.63 -9.39
N GLY A 993 -2.06 -13.40 -9.30
CA GLY A 993 -2.26 -12.72 -8.03
C GLY A 993 -3.18 -13.49 -7.07
N SER A 994 -4.29 -14.02 -7.57
CA SER A 994 -5.21 -14.84 -6.79
C SER A 994 -4.53 -16.11 -6.26
N LEU A 995 -3.73 -16.77 -7.10
CA LEU A 995 -2.96 -17.97 -6.74
C LEU A 995 -1.89 -17.68 -5.69
N VAL A 996 -1.13 -16.59 -5.83
CA VAL A 996 -0.12 -16.16 -4.85
C VAL A 996 -0.77 -15.84 -3.50
N MET A 997 -1.89 -15.12 -3.48
CA MET A 997 -2.62 -14.83 -2.25
C MET A 997 -3.21 -16.09 -1.59
N LEU A 998 -3.70 -17.06 -2.37
CA LEU A 998 -4.21 -18.33 -1.87
C LEU A 998 -3.11 -19.21 -1.25
N PHE A 999 -1.95 -19.32 -1.88
CA PHE A 999 -0.80 -20.03 -1.30
C PHE A 999 -0.28 -19.33 -0.04
N SER A 1000 -0.24 -18.01 -0.04
CA SER A 1000 0.15 -17.21 1.14
C SER A 1000 -0.82 -17.46 2.32
N LEU A 1001 -2.13 -17.50 2.07
CA LEU A 1001 -3.16 -17.82 3.07
C LEU A 1001 -3.05 -19.25 3.63
N LEU A 1002 -2.66 -20.23 2.80
CA LEU A 1002 -2.46 -21.62 3.23
C LEU A 1002 -1.38 -21.73 4.32
N PHE A 1003 -0.27 -20.99 4.16
CA PHE A 1003 0.82 -20.94 5.14
C PHE A 1003 0.66 -19.85 6.21
N SER A 1004 -0.58 -19.48 6.57
CA SER A 1004 -0.88 -18.47 7.60
C SER A 1004 -0.59 -18.91 9.05
N GLY A 1005 -0.32 -20.19 9.29
CA GLY A 1005 -0.20 -20.78 10.64
C GLY A 1005 -1.54 -21.23 11.25
N PHE A 1006 -2.68 -20.86 10.67
CA PHE A 1006 -4.00 -21.32 11.14
C PHE A 1006 -4.44 -22.65 10.49
N LEU A 1007 -4.23 -22.82 9.18
CA LEU A 1007 -4.66 -24.02 8.43
C LEU A 1007 -3.66 -25.18 8.51
N LEU A 1008 -2.40 -24.89 8.81
CA LEU A 1008 -1.30 -25.85 8.96
C LEU A 1008 -0.50 -25.43 10.19
N ASN A 1009 -0.38 -26.33 11.18
CA ASN A 1009 0.47 -26.12 12.35
C ASN A 1009 1.95 -26.15 11.92
N HIS A 1010 2.75 -25.19 12.37
CA HIS A 1010 4.17 -25.05 12.05
C HIS A 1010 4.97 -26.36 12.20
N GLU A 1011 4.78 -27.08 13.30
CA GLU A 1011 5.50 -28.33 13.60
C GLU A 1011 5.18 -29.48 12.62
N SER A 1012 4.04 -29.40 11.93
CA SER A 1012 3.60 -30.41 10.96
C SER A 1012 4.11 -30.18 9.53
N ILE A 1013 4.76 -29.03 9.27
CA ILE A 1013 5.22 -28.64 7.94
C ILE A 1013 6.60 -29.26 7.66
N PRO A 1014 6.77 -30.08 6.59
CA PRO A 1014 8.07 -30.69 6.29
C PRO A 1014 9.15 -29.65 6.03
N ALA A 1015 10.35 -29.86 6.60
CA ALA A 1015 11.47 -28.91 6.58
C ALA A 1015 11.85 -28.35 5.19
N ALA A 1016 11.61 -29.12 4.12
CA ALA A 1016 11.86 -28.70 2.73
C ALA A 1016 10.91 -27.60 2.22
N VAL A 1017 9.77 -27.37 2.88
CA VAL A 1017 8.75 -26.38 2.51
C VAL A 1017 8.48 -25.32 3.60
N THR A 1018 9.05 -25.45 4.80
CA THR A 1018 8.89 -24.48 5.91
C THR A 1018 9.29 -23.05 5.52
N TRP A 1019 10.22 -22.87 4.58
CA TRP A 1019 10.58 -21.54 4.06
C TRP A 1019 9.43 -20.83 3.32
N LEU A 1020 8.44 -21.56 2.79
CA LEU A 1020 7.23 -20.95 2.17
C LEU A 1020 6.38 -20.20 3.21
N GLN A 1021 6.40 -20.63 4.47
CA GLN A 1021 5.76 -19.91 5.56
C GLN A 1021 6.44 -18.55 5.82
N THR A 1022 7.77 -18.47 5.73
CA THR A 1022 8.50 -17.18 5.81
C THR A 1022 8.30 -16.28 4.58
N LEU A 1023 7.71 -16.80 3.51
CA LEU A 1023 7.28 -16.01 2.34
C LEU A 1023 5.81 -15.53 2.47
N SER A 1024 5.07 -15.99 3.49
CA SER A 1024 3.67 -15.64 3.69
C SER A 1024 3.50 -14.32 4.45
N ILE A 1025 2.95 -13.31 3.78
CA ILE A 1025 2.46 -12.09 4.44
C ILE A 1025 1.26 -12.35 5.36
N PHE A 1026 0.51 -13.45 5.16
CA PHE A 1026 -0.57 -13.83 6.05
C PHE A 1026 -0.05 -14.39 7.38
N HIS A 1027 1.09 -15.08 7.39
CA HIS A 1027 1.70 -15.56 8.63
C HIS A 1027 2.05 -14.41 9.57
N TYR A 1028 2.84 -13.43 9.10
CA TYR A 1028 3.21 -12.25 9.89
C TYR A 1028 2.01 -11.38 10.28
N GLY A 1029 0.99 -11.29 9.41
CA GLY A 1029 -0.27 -10.61 9.73
C GLY A 1029 -1.08 -11.34 10.81
N PHE A 1030 -1.12 -12.67 10.78
CA PHE A 1030 -1.92 -13.48 11.70
C PHE A 1030 -1.25 -13.63 13.06
N GLU A 1031 0.05 -13.96 13.10
CA GLU A 1031 0.85 -14.04 14.32
C GLU A 1031 0.85 -12.70 15.07
N GLY A 1032 1.09 -11.60 14.35
CA GLY A 1032 1.03 -10.25 14.90
C GLY A 1032 -0.32 -9.91 15.54
N LEU A 1033 -1.44 -10.26 14.91
CA LEU A 1033 -2.78 -10.01 15.46
C LEU A 1033 -3.13 -10.92 16.65
N ILE A 1034 -2.79 -12.21 16.61
CA ILE A 1034 -3.13 -13.15 17.70
C ILE A 1034 -2.25 -12.95 18.94
N VAL A 1035 -0.94 -12.67 18.78
CA VAL A 1035 -0.05 -12.33 19.89
C VAL A 1035 -0.45 -11.00 20.55
N ASN A 1036 -1.01 -10.06 19.77
CA ASN A 1036 -1.53 -8.78 20.28
C ASN A 1036 -2.75 -8.92 21.19
N GLU A 1037 -3.70 -9.80 20.85
CA GLU A 1037 -4.94 -10.02 21.64
C GLU A 1037 -4.77 -11.06 22.76
N VAL A 1038 -4.02 -12.16 22.53
CA VAL A 1038 -4.08 -13.34 23.42
C VAL A 1038 -2.96 -13.40 24.46
N ARG A 1039 -1.82 -12.73 24.24
CA ARG A 1039 -0.64 -12.82 25.12
C ARG A 1039 -0.93 -12.46 26.59
N THR A 1040 -1.88 -11.57 26.84
CA THR A 1040 -2.24 -11.07 28.19
C THR A 1040 -3.57 -11.61 28.72
N LEU A 1041 -4.21 -12.57 28.03
CA LEU A 1041 -5.46 -13.18 28.48
C LEU A 1041 -5.20 -14.47 29.27
N SER A 1042 -5.88 -14.63 30.42
CA SER A 1042 -6.16 -15.92 31.05
C SER A 1042 -7.43 -16.50 30.43
N LEU A 1043 -7.39 -17.72 29.90
CA LEU A 1043 -8.53 -18.39 29.28
C LEU A 1043 -9.06 -19.51 30.19
N ILE A 1044 -10.37 -19.66 30.30
CA ILE A 1044 -11.01 -20.67 31.16
C ILE A 1044 -11.29 -21.96 30.36
N ASP A 1045 -10.87 -23.13 30.90
CA ASP A 1045 -11.31 -24.47 30.48
C ASP A 1045 -12.24 -25.07 31.54
N HIS A 1046 -13.54 -25.14 31.24
CA HIS A 1046 -14.54 -25.78 32.09
C HIS A 1046 -14.47 -27.31 31.91
N LYS A 1047 -13.67 -28.00 32.73
CA LYS A 1047 -13.35 -29.42 32.56
C LYS A 1047 -13.63 -30.22 33.82
N TYR A 1048 -14.39 -31.31 33.68
CA TYR A 1048 -14.84 -32.18 34.79
C TYR A 1048 -15.59 -31.47 35.92
N GLY A 1049 -16.13 -30.26 35.68
CA GLY A 1049 -16.79 -29.44 36.71
C GLY A 1049 -15.82 -28.56 37.51
N LEU A 1050 -14.59 -28.39 37.04
CA LEU A 1050 -13.60 -27.44 37.55
C LEU A 1050 -13.25 -26.43 36.46
N ASP A 1051 -12.97 -25.20 36.88
CA ASP A 1051 -12.63 -24.09 36.01
C ASP A 1051 -11.11 -23.90 36.04
N ILE A 1052 -10.42 -24.36 34.99
CA ILE A 1052 -8.96 -24.33 34.91
C ILE A 1052 -8.55 -23.08 34.12
N GLU A 1053 -7.91 -22.12 34.78
CA GLU A 1053 -7.30 -20.96 34.10
C GLU A 1053 -5.99 -21.38 33.41
N VAL A 1054 -5.93 -21.15 32.10
CA VAL A 1054 -4.76 -21.40 31.25
C VAL A 1054 -4.26 -20.07 30.67
N PRO A 1055 -2.98 -19.70 30.85
CA PRO A 1055 -2.45 -18.46 30.28
C PRO A 1055 -2.37 -18.56 28.75
N GLY A 1056 -2.89 -17.54 28.06
CA GLY A 1056 -2.95 -17.47 26.61
C GLY A 1056 -1.57 -17.57 25.94
N SER A 1057 -0.51 -17.13 26.61
CA SER A 1057 0.88 -17.27 26.16
C SER A 1057 1.35 -18.73 26.04
N ALA A 1058 0.88 -19.62 26.91
CA ALA A 1058 1.16 -21.06 26.82
C ALA A 1058 0.39 -21.67 25.63
N ILE A 1059 -0.88 -21.30 25.46
CA ILE A 1059 -1.70 -21.73 24.31
C ILE A 1059 -1.06 -21.26 22.99
N LEU A 1060 -0.62 -20.00 22.89
CA LEU A 1060 0.11 -19.48 21.72
C LEU A 1060 1.34 -20.35 21.39
N SER A 1061 2.16 -20.70 22.38
CA SER A 1061 3.32 -21.57 22.16
C SER A 1061 2.94 -22.99 21.71
N SER A 1062 1.82 -23.53 22.21
CA SER A 1062 1.30 -24.84 21.80
C SER A 1062 0.74 -24.87 20.37
N PHE A 1063 0.42 -23.72 19.78
CA PHE A 1063 0.08 -23.56 18.36
C PHE A 1063 1.29 -23.16 17.50
N GLY A 1064 2.50 -23.08 18.08
CA GLY A 1064 3.73 -22.73 17.37
C GLY A 1064 3.94 -21.23 17.13
N PHE A 1065 3.22 -20.35 17.84
CA PHE A 1065 3.41 -18.90 17.77
C PHE A 1065 4.40 -18.39 18.83
N ASP A 1066 5.23 -17.42 18.44
CA ASP A 1066 6.25 -16.84 19.29
C ASP A 1066 5.74 -15.57 20.01
N ASN A 1067 5.60 -15.67 21.33
CA ASN A 1067 5.11 -14.61 22.21
C ASN A 1067 5.92 -13.28 22.15
N LEU A 1068 7.14 -13.29 21.59
CA LEU A 1068 8.01 -12.11 21.43
C LEU A 1068 8.04 -11.59 19.97
N ALA A 1069 7.37 -12.26 19.04
CA ALA A 1069 7.44 -12.00 17.60
C ALA A 1069 6.88 -10.64 17.15
N LEU A 1070 5.91 -10.08 17.89
CA LEU A 1070 5.08 -8.93 17.47
C LEU A 1070 5.85 -7.79 16.76
N TRP A 1071 7.00 -7.35 17.26
CA TRP A 1071 7.79 -6.32 16.57
C TRP A 1071 8.58 -6.85 15.36
N ARG A 1072 9.10 -8.08 15.41
CA ARG A 1072 9.75 -8.77 14.27
C ARG A 1072 8.79 -8.90 13.10
N ASP A 1073 7.53 -9.21 13.34
CA ASP A 1073 6.53 -9.46 12.29
C ASP A 1073 6.04 -8.13 11.68
N CYS A 1074 5.86 -7.10 12.53
CA CYS A 1074 5.64 -5.72 12.11
C CYS A 1074 6.78 -5.22 11.20
N TYR A 1075 8.04 -5.43 11.57
CA TYR A 1075 9.19 -5.10 10.72
C TYR A 1075 9.23 -5.94 9.44
N SER A 1076 8.90 -7.24 9.53
CA SER A 1076 8.84 -8.14 8.36
C SER A 1076 7.83 -7.64 7.33
N LEU A 1077 6.59 -7.32 7.73
CA LEU A 1077 5.57 -6.76 6.84
C LEU A 1077 6.01 -5.42 6.21
N ALA A 1078 6.67 -4.55 6.97
CA ALA A 1078 7.22 -3.30 6.45
C ALA A 1078 8.34 -3.53 5.42
N ILE A 1079 9.22 -4.51 5.66
CA ILE A 1079 10.27 -4.93 4.72
C ILE A 1079 9.65 -5.54 3.45
N PHE A 1080 8.64 -6.41 3.56
CA PHE A 1080 7.90 -6.95 2.41
C PHE A 1080 7.30 -5.83 1.55
N CYS A 1081 6.60 -4.88 2.17
CA CYS A 1081 6.03 -3.71 1.49
C CYS A 1081 7.11 -2.90 0.74
N GLY A 1082 8.18 -2.50 1.45
CA GLY A 1082 9.27 -1.71 0.85
C GLY A 1082 10.00 -2.45 -0.27
N ALA A 1083 10.31 -3.73 -0.07
CA ALA A 1083 10.99 -4.56 -1.06
C ALA A 1083 10.15 -4.73 -2.33
N PHE A 1084 8.87 -5.10 -2.23
CA PHE A 1084 8.02 -5.29 -3.41
C PHE A 1084 7.72 -3.97 -4.14
N ILE A 1085 7.65 -2.82 -3.45
CA ILE A 1085 7.56 -1.50 -4.11
C ILE A 1085 8.85 -1.20 -4.90
N VAL A 1086 10.03 -1.43 -4.33
CA VAL A 1086 11.31 -1.23 -5.03
C VAL A 1086 11.47 -2.20 -6.21
N ILE A 1087 11.11 -3.48 -6.04
CA ILE A 1087 11.16 -4.48 -7.12
C ILE A 1087 10.14 -4.14 -8.23
N ALA A 1088 8.95 -3.65 -7.90
CA ALA A 1088 7.97 -3.17 -8.88
C ALA A 1088 8.50 -1.95 -9.66
N TYR A 1089 9.18 -1.01 -8.99
CA TYR A 1089 9.86 0.10 -9.68
C TYR A 1089 10.96 -0.40 -10.63
N VAL A 1090 11.84 -1.30 -10.17
CA VAL A 1090 12.93 -1.86 -11.01
C VAL A 1090 12.35 -2.65 -12.19
N SER A 1091 11.30 -3.44 -11.96
CA SER A 1091 10.60 -4.20 -13.00
C SER A 1091 9.96 -3.27 -14.04
N MET A 1092 9.32 -2.17 -13.62
CA MET A 1092 8.85 -1.14 -14.55
C MET A 1092 10.03 -0.49 -15.28
N HIS A 1093 11.10 -0.14 -14.57
CA HIS A 1093 12.23 0.56 -15.17
C HIS A 1093 12.94 -0.28 -16.24
N VAL A 1094 12.98 -1.61 -16.09
CA VAL A 1094 13.67 -2.56 -16.98
C VAL A 1094 12.73 -3.20 -18.02
N LEU A 1095 11.56 -3.72 -17.63
CA LEU A 1095 10.63 -4.41 -18.55
C LEU A 1095 9.81 -3.42 -19.40
N LEU A 1096 9.65 -2.19 -18.92
CA LEU A 1096 8.99 -1.09 -19.65
C LEU A 1096 10.03 -0.05 -20.14
N VAL A 1097 11.27 -0.50 -20.35
CA VAL A 1097 12.05 0.01 -21.48
C VAL A 1097 11.37 -0.48 -22.74
N GLU A 1098 10.95 0.46 -23.58
CA GLU A 1098 10.44 0.17 -24.92
C GLU A 1098 11.49 -0.62 -25.71
N ARG A 1099 11.26 -1.92 -25.95
CA ARG A 1099 12.06 -2.75 -26.88
C ARG A 1099 11.75 -2.36 -28.32
N ARG A 1100 12.07 -1.11 -28.67
CA ARG A 1100 12.13 -0.58 -30.05
C ARG A 1100 12.88 -1.52 -30.97
#